data_AF-A0AAQ4FIC2-F1
#
_entry.id   AF-A0AAQ4FIC2-F1
#
_cell.length_a   1.000
_cell.length_b   1.000
_cell.length_c   1.000
_cell.angle_alpha   90.00
_cell.angle_beta   90.00
_cell.angle_gamma   90.00
#
_symmetry.space_group_name_H-M   'P 1'
#
loop_
_entity.id
_entity.type
_entity.pdbx_description
1 polymer ?
#
loop_
_entity_poly.entity_id
_entity_poly.type
_entity_poly.pdbx_seq_one_letter_code
_entity_poly.pdbx_strand_id
1 'polypeptide(L)'
;MKTPGKSISSWEVMEKLRQAIKPDEFTTLKISKTTLEFIRFEGEVENRSALKAVVARLENSTVKLSGFPENLRVRAAEAKVPFPTRHDWDSYFRDAKGMDEMKPGERPDTIYVQGLPCKWFADKRRDADRPSEQLVRQAFGGPGPVRRLDIPLLDPYQKDAEAAVGRISTFSFSQELTFDVYVQYMEYMGFVKAMDSLRGMKLMLKTPEGRAFTANIKVDFDRSRHLSDESIQRRQQERLKLEALEKEREERVLRERLEEERMREAERYQEELRKKWEEEAARRKREEELRKNEEEEDKKRKKEEGEDRKRKQEEEEDRKRKREDEEERKRKNEEEEGRKRKKEEEEDRKRKKEEEEGRKRKKEEEEDRKRKKEEEEGRKRKKEEEEDRKRKKEEEEGRKRKKEEEEGRKRKKEEEEDRKRKKEKAQLKWHHEGNRKRSTDRKKAKRKRRKREEGFSSDVEDGSTKRSEEQQRLTAKQRLADQQHIAEQKCLAEEQCAAEQQRLAEQKYFAEQQKLAEQKRLAEQQRLELQRIAEHEHIAEQERLREQQRIAEHQRQVAESQARQQERAAEATRKLQATHLLQELFDLVREQNLQEEEEKSCKAEEDNLRKHLLQQEQVLREKLLRNLEAKKRQRALEAKVQSGKNPTVLIRASQS
;
A
#
# COMPACT_ATOMS: atom_id res chain seq x y z
N MET A 1 -30.95 16.82 68.72
CA MET A 1 -29.96 17.76 69.28
C MET A 1 -30.46 19.19 69.04
N LYS A 2 -31.22 19.79 69.99
CA LYS A 2 -32.01 21.03 69.73
C LYS A 2 -31.62 22.26 70.58
N THR A 3 -30.35 22.42 70.96
CA THR A 3 -29.83 23.69 71.51
C THR A 3 -29.38 24.60 70.36
N PRO A 4 -30.08 25.71 70.06
CA PRO A 4 -29.64 26.63 69.00
C PRO A 4 -28.27 27.25 69.33
N GLY A 5 -27.44 27.45 68.31
CA GLY A 5 -26.12 28.09 68.44
C GLY A 5 -24.97 27.19 68.92
N LYS A 6 -25.20 25.90 69.24
CA LYS A 6 -24.13 24.96 69.63
C LYS A 6 -23.95 23.84 68.59
N SER A 7 -22.75 23.70 68.05
CA SER A 7 -22.32 22.56 67.24
C SER A 7 -21.69 21.46 68.11
N ILE A 8 -21.84 20.20 67.69
CA ILE A 8 -21.15 19.05 68.30
C ILE A 8 -19.78 18.89 67.64
N SER A 9 -18.73 18.78 68.44
CA SER A 9 -17.40 18.42 67.94
C SER A 9 -17.40 16.96 67.47
N SER A 10 -17.28 16.75 66.16
CA SER A 10 -17.07 15.42 65.56
C SER A 10 -15.89 14.69 66.21
N TRP A 11 -14.79 15.41 66.45
CA TRP A 11 -13.58 14.86 67.05
C TRP A 11 -13.80 14.39 68.49
N GLU A 12 -14.55 15.14 69.30
CA GLU A 12 -14.89 14.74 70.68
C GLU A 12 -15.72 13.44 70.69
N VAL A 13 -16.70 13.30 69.80
CA VAL A 13 -17.49 12.07 69.67
C VAL A 13 -16.61 10.91 69.21
N MET A 14 -15.75 11.11 68.20
CA MET A 14 -14.83 10.07 67.73
C MET A 14 -13.86 9.60 68.82
N GLU A 15 -13.31 10.52 69.61
CA GLU A 15 -12.40 10.18 70.70
C GLU A 15 -13.13 9.45 71.84
N LYS A 16 -14.37 9.83 72.17
CA LYS A 16 -15.20 9.06 73.12
C LYS A 16 -15.55 7.67 72.61
N LEU A 17 -15.78 7.50 71.31
CA LEU A 17 -15.97 6.18 70.70
C LEU A 17 -14.69 5.33 70.71
N ARG A 18 -13.50 5.93 70.47
CA ARG A 18 -12.21 5.24 70.62
C ARG A 18 -11.98 4.78 72.07
N GLN A 19 -12.28 5.63 73.05
CA GLN A 19 -12.16 5.30 74.47
C GLN A 19 -13.08 4.14 74.88
N ALA A 20 -14.30 4.09 74.34
CA ALA A 20 -15.30 3.06 74.67
C ALA A 20 -14.98 1.65 74.12
N ILE A 21 -14.08 1.50 73.14
CA ILE A 21 -13.76 0.20 72.53
C ILE A 21 -12.46 -0.45 73.01
N LYS A 22 -11.68 0.21 73.88
CA LYS A 22 -10.41 -0.33 74.38
C LYS A 22 -10.60 -1.69 75.10
N PRO A 23 -9.68 -2.66 74.93
CA PRO A 23 -8.35 -2.54 74.32
C PRO A 23 -8.30 -2.54 72.78
N ASP A 24 -9.41 -2.79 72.08
CA ASP A 24 -9.46 -2.74 70.61
C ASP A 24 -9.43 -1.30 70.09
N GLU A 25 -9.00 -1.12 68.83
CA GLU A 25 -8.93 0.20 68.18
C GLU A 25 -9.60 0.22 66.79
N PHE A 26 -10.00 1.42 66.35
CA PHE A 26 -10.56 1.65 65.02
C PHE A 26 -9.45 1.98 64.01
N THR A 27 -9.25 1.08 63.04
CA THR A 27 -8.36 1.28 61.87
C THR A 27 -8.81 2.46 61.03
N THR A 28 -10.13 2.60 60.84
CA THR A 28 -10.78 3.76 60.20
C THR A 28 -12.01 4.13 61.01
N LEU A 29 -12.20 5.41 61.31
CA LEU A 29 -13.44 5.93 61.89
C LEU A 29 -13.81 7.22 61.16
N LYS A 30 -14.93 7.21 60.43
CA LYS A 30 -15.39 8.32 59.58
C LYS A 30 -16.87 8.62 59.86
N ILE A 31 -17.31 9.86 59.61
CA ILE A 31 -18.74 10.17 59.56
C ILE A 31 -19.30 9.66 58.22
N SER A 32 -20.43 8.95 58.29
CA SER A 32 -21.23 8.48 57.16
C SER A 32 -22.41 9.41 56.89
N LYS A 33 -23.10 9.87 57.94
CA LYS A 33 -24.22 10.83 57.83
C LYS A 33 -24.43 11.64 59.10
N THR A 34 -24.55 12.95 58.97
CA THR A 34 -24.95 13.87 60.06
C THR A 34 -26.40 14.33 59.84
N THR A 35 -27.21 14.35 60.89
CA THR A 35 -28.55 14.96 60.92
C THR A 35 -28.73 15.75 62.23
N LEU A 36 -29.85 16.48 62.37
CA LEU A 36 -30.20 17.19 63.62
C LEU A 36 -30.60 16.23 64.76
N GLU A 37 -30.73 14.94 64.48
CA GLU A 37 -31.20 13.90 65.40
C GLU A 37 -30.08 12.92 65.78
N PHE A 38 -29.24 12.54 64.81
CA PHE A 38 -28.17 11.57 65.01
C PHE A 38 -26.94 11.85 64.12
N ILE A 39 -25.77 11.38 64.57
CA ILE A 39 -24.56 11.28 63.76
C ILE A 39 -24.27 9.79 63.59
N ARG A 40 -24.20 9.33 62.33
CA ARG A 40 -23.81 7.96 61.98
C ARG A 40 -22.33 7.93 61.63
N PHE A 41 -21.56 7.15 62.38
CA PHE A 41 -20.18 6.82 62.07
C PHE A 41 -20.11 5.46 61.36
N GLU A 42 -19.12 5.30 60.50
CA GLU A 42 -18.66 4.01 59.99
C GLU A 42 -17.27 3.76 60.56
N GLY A 43 -17.11 2.64 61.28
CA GLY A 43 -15.86 2.23 61.91
C GLY A 43 -15.40 0.88 61.37
N GLU A 44 -14.17 0.80 60.87
CA GLU A 44 -13.47 -0.46 60.61
C GLU A 44 -12.62 -0.83 61.82
N VAL A 45 -12.70 -2.09 62.23
CA VAL A 45 -11.84 -2.72 63.23
C VAL A 45 -10.94 -3.74 62.55
N GLU A 46 -9.71 -3.88 63.01
CA GLU A 46 -8.69 -4.73 62.38
C GLU A 46 -9.09 -6.21 62.38
N ASN A 47 -9.67 -6.69 63.49
CA ASN A 47 -9.99 -8.10 63.69
C ASN A 47 -11.51 -8.35 63.65
N ARG A 48 -11.99 -9.17 62.71
CA ARG A 48 -13.42 -9.55 62.61
C ARG A 48 -13.92 -10.30 63.85
N SER A 49 -13.05 -11.01 64.57
CA SER A 49 -13.36 -11.64 65.85
C SER A 49 -13.75 -10.63 66.94
N ALA A 50 -13.05 -9.49 66.99
CA ALA A 50 -13.31 -8.41 67.95
C ALA A 50 -14.65 -7.69 67.69
N LEU A 51 -15.15 -7.69 66.45
CA LEU A 51 -16.34 -6.94 66.04
C LEU A 51 -17.56 -7.18 66.95
N LYS A 52 -17.81 -8.42 67.38
CA LYS A 52 -18.93 -8.73 68.31
C LYS A 52 -18.74 -8.08 69.69
N ALA A 53 -17.52 -8.07 70.23
CA ALA A 53 -17.20 -7.45 71.51
C ALA A 53 -17.18 -5.91 71.43
N VAL A 54 -16.73 -5.35 70.31
CA VAL A 54 -16.77 -3.91 70.02
C VAL A 54 -18.23 -3.43 69.93
N VAL A 55 -19.08 -4.12 69.17
CA VAL A 55 -20.51 -3.79 69.06
C VAL A 55 -21.19 -3.90 70.43
N ALA A 56 -20.93 -4.96 71.20
CA ALA A 56 -21.53 -5.16 72.53
C ALA A 56 -21.14 -4.09 73.57
N ARG A 57 -19.94 -3.51 73.49
CA ARG A 57 -19.49 -2.42 74.38
C ARG A 57 -19.97 -1.04 73.96
N LEU A 58 -20.30 -0.85 72.68
CA LEU A 58 -20.85 0.40 72.15
C LEU A 58 -22.37 0.46 72.25
N GLU A 59 -23.08 -0.67 72.12
CA GLU A 59 -24.54 -0.71 72.12
C GLU A 59 -25.11 -0.26 73.48
N ASN A 60 -25.88 0.82 73.47
CA ASN A 60 -26.41 1.53 74.64
C ASN A 60 -25.38 2.22 75.54
N SER A 61 -24.11 2.31 75.12
CA SER A 61 -23.11 3.17 75.77
C SER A 61 -23.56 4.64 75.75
N THR A 62 -23.17 5.42 76.77
CA THR A 62 -23.55 6.84 76.88
C THR A 62 -22.34 7.76 76.76
N VAL A 63 -22.44 8.72 75.85
CA VAL A 63 -21.42 9.72 75.56
C VAL A 63 -21.90 11.08 76.07
N LYS A 64 -21.26 11.57 77.13
CA LYS A 64 -21.40 12.94 77.60
C LYS A 64 -20.44 13.84 76.82
N LEU A 65 -20.95 14.96 76.30
CA LEU A 65 -20.19 15.92 75.50
C LEU A 65 -20.02 17.26 76.20
N SER A 66 -18.91 17.94 75.89
CA SER A 66 -18.64 19.30 76.35
C SER A 66 -19.75 20.27 75.89
N GLY A 67 -20.24 21.11 76.81
CA GLY A 67 -21.26 22.11 76.52
C GLY A 67 -22.70 21.62 76.30
N PHE A 68 -22.98 20.30 76.29
CA PHE A 68 -24.33 19.72 76.16
C PHE A 68 -24.81 19.09 77.48
N PRO A 69 -26.06 19.34 77.92
CA PRO A 69 -26.59 18.77 79.16
C PRO A 69 -27.16 17.35 78.98
N GLU A 70 -27.55 16.98 77.76
CA GLU A 70 -28.09 15.66 77.41
C GLU A 70 -26.95 14.68 77.12
N ASN A 71 -26.96 13.51 77.77
CA ASN A 71 -26.07 12.40 77.41
C ASN A 71 -26.57 11.76 76.11
N LEU A 72 -25.70 11.64 75.09
CA LEU A 72 -26.05 10.92 73.86
C LEU A 72 -25.97 9.41 74.10
N ARG A 73 -26.96 8.65 73.61
CA ARG A 73 -26.93 7.18 73.64
C ARG A 73 -26.43 6.63 72.31
N VAL A 74 -25.37 5.84 72.36
CA VAL A 74 -24.82 5.13 71.20
C VAL A 74 -25.72 3.93 70.87
N ARG A 75 -25.88 3.67 69.56
CA ARG A 75 -26.37 2.39 69.04
C ARG A 75 -25.35 1.84 68.06
N ALA A 76 -25.04 0.55 68.14
CA ALA A 76 -24.04 -0.12 67.33
C ALA A 76 -24.60 -1.38 66.67
N ALA A 77 -24.22 -1.62 65.42
CA ALA A 77 -24.60 -2.80 64.66
C ALA A 77 -23.48 -3.15 63.66
N GLU A 78 -23.36 -4.43 63.29
CA GLU A 78 -22.50 -4.84 62.17
C GLU A 78 -23.03 -4.20 60.88
N ALA A 79 -22.18 -3.41 60.22
CA ALA A 79 -22.54 -2.77 58.96
C ALA A 79 -22.72 -3.85 57.88
N LYS A 80 -23.90 -3.90 57.24
CA LYS A 80 -24.14 -4.85 56.14
C LYS A 80 -23.20 -4.53 54.98
N VAL A 81 -22.20 -5.37 54.78
CA VAL A 81 -21.24 -5.26 53.67
C VAL A 81 -22.02 -5.24 52.33
N PRO A 82 -21.78 -4.27 51.43
CA PRO A 82 -22.41 -4.22 50.13
C PRO A 82 -21.82 -5.30 49.22
N PHE A 83 -22.40 -6.50 49.28
CA PHE A 83 -21.92 -7.70 48.60
C PHE A 83 -23.13 -8.54 48.13
N PRO A 84 -23.15 -9.08 46.90
CA PRO A 84 -24.27 -9.86 46.38
C PRO A 84 -24.68 -11.05 47.26
N THR A 85 -25.97 -11.31 47.37
CA THR A 85 -26.50 -12.53 47.97
C THR A 85 -26.83 -13.56 46.90
N ARG A 86 -26.95 -14.82 47.32
CA ARG A 86 -27.34 -15.91 46.42
C ARG A 86 -28.65 -15.63 45.69
N HIS A 87 -29.62 -15.03 46.38
CA HIS A 87 -30.87 -14.61 45.76
C HIS A 87 -30.67 -13.54 44.68
N ASP A 88 -29.75 -12.59 44.87
CA ASP A 88 -29.52 -11.50 43.91
C ASP A 88 -28.97 -12.03 42.57
N TRP A 89 -28.05 -13.01 42.59
CA TRP A 89 -27.54 -13.61 41.35
C TRP A 89 -28.47 -14.71 40.79
N ASP A 90 -29.01 -15.61 41.63
CA ASP A 90 -29.93 -16.67 41.18
C ASP A 90 -31.25 -16.07 40.62
N SER A 91 -31.68 -14.87 41.06
CA SER A 91 -32.78 -14.13 40.42
C SER A 91 -32.33 -13.44 39.14
N TYR A 92 -31.18 -12.74 39.15
CA TYR A 92 -30.71 -12.01 37.98
C TYR A 92 -30.56 -12.92 36.75
N PHE A 93 -29.89 -14.07 36.87
CA PHE A 93 -29.65 -14.95 35.71
C PHE A 93 -30.93 -15.58 35.16
N ARG A 94 -31.90 -15.91 36.03
CA ARG A 94 -33.22 -16.43 35.63
C ARG A 94 -34.10 -15.37 34.95
N ASP A 95 -34.05 -14.14 35.43
CA ASP A 95 -34.96 -13.06 34.98
C ASP A 95 -34.36 -12.20 33.83
N ALA A 96 -33.07 -12.35 33.53
CA ALA A 96 -32.36 -11.56 32.51
C ALA A 96 -32.60 -12.06 31.07
N LYS A 97 -32.90 -11.13 30.16
CA LYS A 97 -33.09 -11.43 28.73
C LYS A 97 -31.75 -11.63 28.03
N GLY A 98 -31.61 -12.73 27.28
CA GLY A 98 -30.38 -13.05 26.54
C GLY A 98 -29.27 -13.67 27.40
N MET A 99 -29.64 -14.23 28.55
CA MET A 99 -28.85 -15.19 29.31
C MET A 99 -29.34 -16.61 28.99
N ASP A 100 -28.44 -17.59 29.03
CA ASP A 100 -28.71 -19.01 28.79
C ASP A 100 -27.93 -19.84 29.80
N GLU A 101 -28.63 -20.46 30.75
CA GLU A 101 -28.02 -21.23 31.84
C GLU A 101 -27.14 -22.40 31.35
N MET A 102 -27.36 -22.88 30.12
CA MET A 102 -26.54 -23.94 29.53
C MET A 102 -25.18 -23.43 29.04
N LYS A 103 -25.05 -22.13 28.72
CA LYS A 103 -23.81 -21.55 28.16
C LYS A 103 -22.85 -21.02 29.24
N PRO A 104 -21.55 -21.35 29.17
CA PRO A 104 -20.54 -20.75 30.05
C PRO A 104 -20.47 -19.24 29.88
N GLY A 105 -20.52 -18.48 30.99
CA GLY A 105 -20.50 -17.01 30.96
C GLY A 105 -21.84 -16.33 30.65
N GLU A 106 -22.93 -17.07 30.50
CA GLU A 106 -24.31 -16.54 30.45
C GLU A 106 -25.13 -17.01 31.68
N ARG A 107 -24.43 -17.48 32.72
CA ARG A 107 -24.96 -18.12 33.93
C ARG A 107 -24.10 -17.74 35.15
N PRO A 108 -24.49 -18.11 36.40
CA PRO A 108 -23.68 -17.84 37.58
C PRO A 108 -22.42 -18.75 37.67
N ASP A 109 -21.46 -18.53 36.78
CA ASP A 109 -20.13 -19.15 36.79
C ASP A 109 -18.97 -18.15 36.79
N THR A 110 -19.24 -16.86 36.54
CA THR A 110 -18.24 -15.82 36.33
C THR A 110 -18.32 -14.72 37.39
N ILE A 111 -17.24 -14.56 38.17
CA ILE A 111 -17.06 -13.43 39.08
C ILE A 111 -16.29 -12.29 38.41
N TYR A 112 -16.56 -11.07 38.84
CA TYR A 112 -15.84 -9.85 38.48
C TYR A 112 -15.20 -9.28 39.75
N VAL A 113 -13.88 -9.07 39.73
CA VAL A 113 -13.11 -8.59 40.88
C VAL A 113 -12.41 -7.28 40.51
N GLN A 114 -12.59 -6.26 41.34
CA GLN A 114 -12.02 -4.93 41.16
C GLN A 114 -10.97 -4.63 42.24
N GLY A 115 -9.94 -3.85 41.87
CA GLY A 115 -8.95 -3.32 42.82
C GLY A 115 -7.82 -4.29 43.19
N LEU A 116 -7.45 -5.23 42.31
CA LEU A 116 -6.31 -6.10 42.55
C LEU A 116 -4.99 -5.33 42.35
N PRO A 117 -4.03 -5.29 43.29
CA PRO A 117 -2.77 -4.57 43.09
C PRO A 117 -1.87 -5.29 42.07
N CYS A 118 -1.47 -4.60 41.00
CA CYS A 118 -0.66 -5.20 39.93
C CYS A 118 0.63 -5.84 40.46
N LYS A 119 1.34 -5.15 41.34
CA LYS A 119 2.63 -5.58 41.95
C LYS A 119 2.54 -6.88 42.75
N TRP A 120 1.34 -7.28 43.18
CA TRP A 120 1.11 -8.54 43.89
C TRP A 120 0.98 -9.73 42.92
N PHE A 121 0.56 -9.47 41.68
CA PHE A 121 0.30 -10.46 40.64
C PHE A 121 1.27 -10.36 39.45
N ALA A 122 2.28 -9.49 39.51
CA ALA A 122 3.26 -9.27 38.46
C ALA A 122 4.41 -10.30 38.47
N ASP A 123 4.94 -10.65 37.30
CA ASP A 123 6.19 -11.43 37.19
C ASP A 123 7.40 -10.51 37.36
N LYS A 124 7.96 -10.52 38.58
CA LYS A 124 9.15 -9.74 38.98
C LYS A 124 10.38 -9.91 38.08
N ARG A 125 10.40 -10.91 37.17
CA ARG A 125 11.49 -11.13 36.19
C ARG A 125 11.26 -10.46 34.83
N ARG A 126 10.06 -9.92 34.57
CA ARG A 126 9.68 -9.36 33.25
C ARG A 126 9.28 -7.90 33.34
N ASP A 127 8.28 -7.63 34.18
CA ASP A 127 7.58 -6.35 34.26
C ASP A 127 6.92 -6.29 35.64
N ALA A 128 7.23 -5.25 36.42
CA ALA A 128 6.78 -5.14 37.81
C ALA A 128 5.38 -4.54 37.96
N ASP A 129 4.87 -3.86 36.93
CA ASP A 129 3.60 -3.15 36.95
C ASP A 129 2.52 -3.83 36.08
N ARG A 130 2.90 -4.82 35.25
CA ARG A 130 1.96 -5.65 34.47
C ARG A 130 1.59 -6.96 35.18
N PRO A 131 0.29 -7.23 35.45
CA PRO A 131 -0.14 -8.46 36.12
C PRO A 131 -0.02 -9.69 35.22
N SER A 132 0.27 -10.85 35.82
CA SER A 132 0.40 -12.16 35.17
C SER A 132 -0.86 -13.00 35.36
N GLU A 133 -1.47 -13.42 34.26
CA GLU A 133 -2.67 -14.29 34.26
C GLU A 133 -2.46 -15.56 35.10
N GLN A 134 -1.24 -16.13 35.08
CA GLN A 134 -0.91 -17.36 35.81
C GLN A 134 -0.98 -17.17 37.34
N LEU A 135 -0.50 -16.04 37.87
CA LEU A 135 -0.55 -15.76 39.31
C LEU A 135 -1.97 -15.47 39.77
N VAL A 136 -2.78 -14.79 38.95
CA VAL A 136 -4.21 -14.58 39.25
C VAL A 136 -4.96 -15.92 39.19
N ARG A 137 -4.72 -16.75 38.18
CA ARG A 137 -5.30 -18.10 38.04
C ARG A 137 -4.93 -19.02 39.22
N GLN A 138 -3.70 -18.91 39.74
CA GLN A 138 -3.28 -19.64 40.93
C GLN A 138 -4.02 -19.16 42.19
N ALA A 139 -4.12 -17.85 42.41
CA ALA A 139 -4.77 -17.29 43.58
C ALA A 139 -6.29 -17.58 43.61
N PHE A 140 -6.97 -17.48 42.47
CA PHE A 140 -8.41 -17.76 42.34
C PHE A 140 -8.72 -19.23 42.01
N GLY A 141 -7.73 -20.12 41.95
CA GLY A 141 -7.94 -21.56 41.74
C GLY A 141 -8.40 -22.34 42.98
N GLY A 142 -8.28 -21.75 44.18
CA GLY A 142 -8.64 -22.40 45.45
C GLY A 142 -10.13 -22.77 45.61
N PRO A 143 -11.09 -21.89 45.27
CA PRO A 143 -12.53 -22.22 45.35
C PRO A 143 -12.98 -23.31 44.38
N GLY A 144 -12.31 -23.46 43.24
CA GLY A 144 -12.61 -24.45 42.20
C GLY A 144 -11.84 -24.18 40.90
N PRO A 145 -11.88 -25.12 39.93
CA PRO A 145 -11.13 -25.00 38.68
C PRO A 145 -11.63 -23.82 37.82
N VAL A 146 -10.68 -22.94 37.45
CA VAL A 146 -10.91 -21.78 36.57
C VAL A 146 -10.91 -22.22 35.11
N ARG A 147 -12.06 -22.08 34.43
CA ARG A 147 -12.24 -22.33 33.00
C ARG A 147 -11.54 -21.26 32.16
N ARG A 148 -11.92 -19.99 32.38
CA ARG A 148 -11.35 -18.82 31.68
C ARG A 148 -11.08 -17.70 32.66
N LEU A 149 -10.10 -16.87 32.31
CA LEU A 149 -9.68 -15.71 33.06
C LEU A 149 -9.37 -14.63 32.02
N ASP A 150 -9.81 -13.40 32.27
CA ASP A 150 -9.50 -12.27 31.41
C ASP A 150 -9.25 -10.99 32.21
N ILE A 151 -8.19 -10.27 31.84
CA ILE A 151 -7.71 -9.04 32.49
C ILE A 151 -7.75 -7.94 31.42
N PRO A 152 -8.78 -7.07 31.40
CA PRO A 152 -8.92 -5.99 30.42
C PRO A 152 -7.68 -5.07 30.29
N LEU A 153 -6.90 -4.90 31.37
CA LEU A 153 -5.64 -4.14 31.35
C LEU A 153 -4.55 -4.74 30.45
N LEU A 154 -4.67 -6.02 30.06
CA LEU A 154 -3.69 -6.71 29.20
C LEU A 154 -4.01 -6.64 27.70
N ASP A 155 -5.17 -6.09 27.29
CA ASP A 155 -5.60 -5.98 25.89
C ASP A 155 -5.35 -4.57 25.32
N PRO A 156 -4.37 -4.37 24.42
CA PRO A 156 -4.08 -3.06 23.83
C PRO A 156 -5.22 -2.50 22.97
N TYR A 157 -6.11 -3.36 22.47
CA TYR A 157 -7.14 -3.00 21.50
C TYR A 157 -8.54 -2.84 22.13
N GLN A 158 -8.67 -3.08 23.44
CA GLN A 158 -9.93 -2.81 24.14
C GLN A 158 -10.09 -1.29 24.35
N LYS A 159 -11.19 -0.72 23.85
CA LYS A 159 -11.50 0.73 23.96
C LYS A 159 -11.57 1.25 25.40
N ASP A 160 -11.83 0.36 26.36
CA ASP A 160 -11.81 0.65 27.79
C ASP A 160 -10.44 0.41 28.47
N ALA A 161 -9.38 0.04 27.75
CA ALA A 161 -8.05 -0.12 28.34
C ALA A 161 -7.50 1.23 28.83
N GLU A 162 -7.66 2.29 28.03
CA GLU A 162 -7.38 3.67 28.46
C GLU A 162 -8.29 4.10 29.63
N ALA A 163 -9.54 3.60 29.69
CA ALA A 163 -10.45 3.86 30.81
C ALA A 163 -10.13 3.02 32.07
N ALA A 164 -9.46 1.87 31.93
CA ALA A 164 -8.96 1.04 33.02
C ALA A 164 -7.67 1.64 33.61
N VAL A 165 -6.78 2.15 32.75
CA VAL A 165 -5.69 3.06 33.17
C VAL A 165 -6.28 4.36 33.76
N GLY A 166 -7.41 4.84 33.25
CA GLY A 166 -8.22 5.92 33.84
C GLY A 166 -8.90 5.57 35.18
N ARG A 167 -8.93 4.29 35.59
CA ARG A 167 -9.35 3.85 36.94
C ARG A 167 -8.20 3.77 37.94
N ILE A 168 -6.98 4.20 37.58
CA ILE A 168 -5.94 4.47 38.58
C ILE A 168 -6.49 5.53 39.56
N SER A 169 -6.83 5.09 40.78
CA SER A 169 -7.40 5.97 41.80
C SER A 169 -6.29 6.81 42.46
N THR A 170 -5.81 7.79 41.72
CA THR A 170 -4.77 8.78 42.10
C THR A 170 -5.12 9.62 43.34
N PHE A 171 -6.33 9.47 43.88
CA PHE A 171 -6.82 10.13 45.09
C PHE A 171 -6.94 9.22 46.32
N SER A 172 -6.49 7.97 46.23
CA SER A 172 -6.22 7.15 47.43
C SER A 172 -4.78 7.36 47.91
N PHE A 173 -4.54 7.31 49.22
CA PHE A 173 -3.24 7.59 49.86
C PHE A 173 -2.20 6.45 49.67
N SER A 174 -2.27 5.70 48.57
CA SER A 174 -1.36 4.61 48.26
C SER A 174 -1.19 4.49 46.75
N GLN A 175 0.03 4.68 46.27
CA GLN A 175 0.39 4.78 44.85
C GLN A 175 0.50 3.40 44.17
N GLU A 176 -0.42 2.47 44.47
CA GLU A 176 -0.42 1.14 43.89
C GLU A 176 -1.34 1.07 42.66
N LEU A 177 -0.74 0.78 41.50
CA LEU A 177 -1.47 0.45 40.29
C LEU A 177 -2.37 -0.77 40.56
N THR A 178 -3.66 -0.65 40.24
CA THR A 178 -4.64 -1.72 40.43
C THR A 178 -5.33 -2.09 39.13
N PHE A 179 -5.78 -3.34 39.03
CA PHE A 179 -6.50 -3.87 37.87
C PHE A 179 -7.81 -4.55 38.27
N ASP A 180 -8.70 -4.66 37.28
CA ASP A 180 -9.93 -5.44 37.35
C ASP A 180 -9.76 -6.77 36.58
N VAL A 181 -10.44 -7.83 36.99
CA VAL A 181 -10.38 -9.16 36.35
C VAL A 181 -11.75 -9.85 36.32
N TYR A 182 -11.99 -10.64 35.27
CA TYR A 182 -13.10 -11.59 35.20
C TYR A 182 -12.56 -13.02 35.34
N VAL A 183 -13.17 -13.81 36.22
CA VAL A 183 -12.78 -15.20 36.50
C VAL A 183 -14.00 -16.10 36.34
N GLN A 184 -13.97 -16.97 35.34
CA GLN A 184 -15.00 -17.97 35.03
C GLN A 184 -14.59 -19.34 35.56
N TYR A 185 -15.37 -19.90 36.47
CA TYR A 185 -15.19 -21.26 36.97
C TYR A 185 -15.79 -22.29 36.01
N MET A 186 -15.35 -23.55 36.10
CA MET A 186 -15.98 -24.64 35.34
C MET A 186 -17.35 -25.04 35.91
N GLU A 187 -17.58 -24.80 37.21
CA GLU A 187 -18.74 -25.27 37.97
C GLU A 187 -19.37 -24.16 38.82
N TYR A 188 -20.70 -24.19 38.96
CA TYR A 188 -21.46 -23.32 39.88
C TYR A 188 -20.97 -23.45 41.33
N MET A 189 -20.53 -24.64 41.76
CA MET A 189 -19.94 -24.82 43.09
C MET A 189 -18.63 -24.04 43.29
N GLY A 190 -17.81 -23.87 42.25
CA GLY A 190 -16.61 -23.03 42.31
C GLY A 190 -16.97 -21.54 42.45
N PHE A 191 -17.95 -21.07 41.67
CA PHE A 191 -18.49 -19.72 41.75
C PHE A 191 -19.08 -19.39 43.13
N VAL A 192 -19.96 -20.25 43.67
CA VAL A 192 -20.57 -20.03 45.00
C VAL A 192 -19.50 -20.03 46.09
N LYS A 193 -18.57 -21.00 46.09
CA LYS A 193 -17.44 -21.01 47.03
C LYS A 193 -16.58 -19.75 46.94
N ALA A 194 -16.34 -19.22 45.74
CA ALA A 194 -15.58 -17.99 45.56
C ALA A 194 -16.32 -16.77 46.12
N MET A 195 -17.62 -16.63 45.83
CA MET A 195 -18.45 -15.55 46.37
C MET A 195 -18.50 -15.59 47.90
N ASP A 196 -18.76 -16.75 48.50
CA ASP A 196 -18.81 -16.86 49.97
C ASP A 196 -17.43 -16.67 50.63
N SER A 197 -16.34 -17.14 50.02
CA SER A 197 -14.98 -16.99 50.56
C SER A 197 -14.46 -15.55 50.49
N LEU A 198 -14.86 -14.77 49.48
CA LEU A 198 -14.42 -13.38 49.28
C LEU A 198 -15.34 -12.36 49.98
N ARG A 199 -16.49 -12.79 50.51
CA ARG A 199 -17.51 -11.93 51.13
C ARG A 199 -16.98 -11.16 52.34
N GLY A 200 -16.71 -9.86 52.13
CA GLY A 200 -16.23 -8.95 53.18
C GLY A 200 -14.81 -9.29 53.65
N MET A 201 -14.02 -9.95 52.81
CA MET A 201 -12.59 -10.20 53.05
C MET A 201 -11.72 -9.17 52.33
N LYS A 202 -10.51 -8.97 52.86
CA LYS A 202 -9.42 -8.24 52.19
C LYS A 202 -8.41 -9.28 51.69
N LEU A 203 -7.76 -9.04 50.55
CA LEU A 203 -6.66 -9.92 50.13
C LEU A 203 -5.45 -9.71 51.04
N MET A 204 -4.73 -10.78 51.33
CA MET A 204 -3.54 -10.77 52.18
C MET A 204 -2.34 -11.37 51.42
N LEU A 205 -1.35 -10.55 51.08
CA LEU A 205 -0.07 -11.03 50.56
C LEU A 205 0.87 -11.29 51.74
N LYS A 206 1.28 -12.55 51.91
CA LYS A 206 2.35 -12.94 52.85
C LYS A 206 3.66 -13.08 52.06
N THR A 207 4.69 -12.33 52.43
CA THR A 207 6.02 -12.47 51.82
C THR A 207 6.82 -13.57 52.52
N PRO A 208 7.86 -14.14 51.87
CA PRO A 208 8.77 -15.09 52.51
C PRO A 208 9.51 -14.52 53.73
N GLU A 209 9.63 -13.20 53.81
CA GLU A 209 10.24 -12.44 54.91
C GLU A 209 9.29 -12.27 56.12
N GLY A 210 8.12 -12.93 56.12
CA GLY A 210 7.11 -12.82 57.17
C GLY A 210 6.28 -11.52 57.15
N ARG A 211 6.62 -10.55 56.30
CA ARG A 211 5.84 -9.31 56.14
C ARG A 211 4.49 -9.62 55.49
N ALA A 212 3.43 -9.03 56.02
CA ALA A 212 2.07 -9.16 55.50
C ALA A 212 1.53 -7.82 55.01
N PHE A 213 0.87 -7.83 53.86
CA PHE A 213 0.21 -6.67 53.26
C PHE A 213 -1.26 -6.98 53.00
N THR A 214 -2.15 -5.99 53.12
CA THR A 214 -3.61 -6.17 52.94
C THR A 214 -4.18 -5.21 51.91
N ALA A 215 -4.97 -5.72 50.96
CA ALA A 215 -5.61 -4.93 49.91
C ALA A 215 -7.14 -5.05 49.96
N ASN A 216 -7.82 -3.91 49.84
CA ASN A 216 -9.27 -3.85 49.72
C ASN A 216 -9.67 -4.26 48.29
N ILE A 217 -10.47 -5.31 48.16
CA ILE A 217 -11.07 -5.71 46.87
C ILE A 217 -12.58 -5.50 46.89
N LYS A 218 -13.17 -5.36 45.70
CA LYS A 218 -14.62 -5.40 45.50
C LYS A 218 -14.95 -6.54 44.53
N VAL A 219 -15.85 -7.42 44.94
CA VAL A 219 -16.27 -8.59 44.14
C VAL A 219 -17.75 -8.49 43.82
N ASP A 220 -18.09 -8.82 42.59
CA ASP A 220 -19.44 -8.87 42.07
C ASP A 220 -19.59 -10.08 41.12
N PHE A 221 -20.81 -10.38 40.68
CA PHE A 221 -21.03 -11.35 39.59
C PHE A 221 -21.10 -10.64 38.24
N ASP A 222 -20.70 -11.29 37.15
CA ASP A 222 -20.80 -10.69 35.82
C ASP A 222 -22.26 -10.53 35.37
N ARG A 223 -22.55 -9.38 34.75
CA ARG A 223 -23.85 -9.01 34.16
C ARG A 223 -23.74 -8.66 32.68
N SER A 224 -22.53 -8.63 32.14
CA SER A 224 -22.21 -8.18 30.79
C SER A 224 -22.04 -9.34 29.80
N ARG A 225 -21.86 -10.57 30.29
CA ARG A 225 -21.50 -11.77 29.53
C ARG A 225 -20.08 -11.66 28.96
N HIS A 226 -19.14 -11.06 29.71
CA HIS A 226 -17.78 -10.72 29.28
C HIS A 226 -16.96 -11.95 28.84
N LEU A 227 -17.25 -13.10 29.47
CA LEU A 227 -16.64 -14.41 29.21
C LEU A 227 -17.60 -15.42 28.56
N SER A 228 -18.70 -14.96 27.93
CA SER A 228 -19.44 -15.79 26.98
C SER A 228 -18.69 -15.91 25.66
N ASP A 229 -18.98 -16.98 24.91
CA ASP A 229 -18.33 -17.23 23.62
C ASP A 229 -18.66 -16.13 22.59
N GLU A 230 -19.86 -15.56 22.63
CA GLU A 230 -20.27 -14.42 21.78
C GLU A 230 -19.40 -13.18 22.01
N SER A 231 -19.20 -12.79 23.27
CA SER A 231 -18.42 -11.60 23.64
C SER A 231 -16.92 -11.78 23.37
N ILE A 232 -16.41 -12.99 23.58
CA ILE A 232 -15.01 -13.32 23.27
C ILE A 232 -14.76 -13.30 21.76
N GLN A 233 -15.62 -13.94 20.96
CA GLN A 233 -15.52 -13.91 19.50
C GLN A 233 -15.65 -12.49 18.94
N ARG A 234 -16.56 -11.67 19.49
CA ARG A 234 -16.72 -10.27 19.09
C ARG A 234 -15.44 -9.46 19.34
N ARG A 235 -14.81 -9.59 20.52
CA ARG A 235 -13.54 -8.92 20.84
C ARG A 235 -12.38 -9.41 19.97
N GLN A 236 -12.32 -10.71 19.68
CA GLN A 236 -11.33 -11.28 18.74
C GLN A 236 -11.51 -10.73 17.32
N GLN A 237 -12.74 -10.60 16.83
CA GLN A 237 -13.03 -9.99 15.52
C GLN A 237 -12.73 -8.49 15.49
N GLU A 238 -13.00 -7.74 16.56
CA GLU A 238 -12.62 -6.33 16.66
C GLU A 238 -11.09 -6.17 16.68
N ARG A 239 -10.36 -7.02 17.41
CA ARG A 239 -8.89 -7.03 17.39
C ARG A 239 -8.34 -7.30 16.00
N LEU A 240 -8.75 -8.38 15.34
CA LEU A 240 -8.28 -8.73 13.99
C LEU A 240 -8.55 -7.63 12.95
N LYS A 241 -9.65 -6.87 13.10
CA LYS A 241 -9.95 -5.70 12.25
C LYS A 241 -9.02 -4.52 12.54
N LEU A 242 -8.65 -4.30 13.80
CA LEU A 242 -7.72 -3.24 14.19
C LEU A 242 -6.28 -3.57 13.76
N GLU A 243 -5.81 -4.80 14.01
CA GLU A 243 -4.52 -5.31 13.54
C GLU A 243 -4.40 -5.25 12.00
N ALA A 244 -5.47 -5.59 11.27
CA ALA A 244 -5.49 -5.47 9.81
C ALA A 244 -5.42 -4.01 9.33
N LEU A 245 -6.13 -3.09 9.98
CA LEU A 245 -6.11 -1.65 9.65
C LEU A 245 -4.77 -1.00 10.01
N GLU A 246 -4.13 -1.45 11.08
CA GLU A 246 -2.78 -1.04 11.49
C GLU A 246 -1.75 -1.49 10.44
N LYS A 247 -1.77 -2.77 10.06
CA LYS A 247 -0.93 -3.33 8.99
C LYS A 247 -1.17 -2.67 7.62
N GLU A 248 -2.40 -2.33 7.28
CA GLU A 248 -2.70 -1.58 6.03
C GLU A 248 -2.06 -0.18 6.05
N ARG A 249 -2.00 0.49 7.20
CA ARG A 249 -1.32 1.79 7.34
C ARG A 249 0.19 1.65 7.22
N GLU A 250 0.79 0.63 7.83
CA GLU A 250 2.22 0.33 7.69
C GLU A 250 2.58 0.02 6.23
N GLU A 251 1.79 -0.83 5.54
CA GLU A 251 1.97 -1.15 4.12
C GLU A 251 1.79 0.07 3.20
N ARG A 252 0.86 0.98 3.53
CA ARG A 252 0.70 2.27 2.82
C ARG A 252 1.93 3.15 2.97
N VAL A 253 2.45 3.33 4.19
CA VAL A 253 3.66 4.14 4.46
C VAL A 253 4.91 3.52 3.80
N LEU A 254 5.01 2.19 3.80
CA LEU A 254 6.10 1.48 3.12
C LEU A 254 6.00 1.62 1.59
N ARG A 255 4.79 1.55 1.03
CA ARG A 255 4.54 1.78 -0.40
C ARG A 255 4.85 3.21 -0.81
N GLU A 256 4.40 4.20 -0.05
CA GLU A 256 4.67 5.62 -0.28
C GLU A 256 6.19 5.91 -0.28
N ARG A 257 6.93 5.33 0.69
CA ARG A 257 8.41 5.41 0.72
C ARG A 257 9.06 4.77 -0.51
N LEU A 258 8.59 3.61 -0.95
CA LEU A 258 9.11 2.91 -2.13
C LEU A 258 8.81 3.68 -3.43
N GLU A 259 7.63 4.30 -3.52
CA GLU A 259 7.25 5.15 -4.64
C GLU A 259 8.07 6.45 -4.66
N GLU A 260 8.33 7.07 -3.50
CA GLU A 260 9.23 8.23 -3.38
C GLU A 260 10.67 7.88 -3.80
N GLU A 261 11.19 6.74 -3.35
CA GLU A 261 12.54 6.26 -3.72
C GLU A 261 12.65 6.04 -5.23
N ARG A 262 11.66 5.36 -5.85
CA ARG A 262 11.60 5.17 -7.30
C ARG A 262 11.44 6.47 -8.08
N MET A 263 10.73 7.47 -7.55
CA MET A 263 10.65 8.80 -8.15
C MET A 263 12.00 9.52 -8.11
N ARG A 264 12.74 9.45 -6.98
CA ARG A 264 14.10 9.99 -6.86
C ARG A 264 15.11 9.27 -7.76
N GLU A 265 14.93 7.98 -8.05
CA GLU A 265 15.71 7.25 -9.06
C GLU A 265 15.36 7.68 -10.49
N ALA A 266 14.06 7.77 -10.83
CA ALA A 266 13.61 8.21 -12.13
C ALA A 266 14.03 9.65 -12.46
N GLU A 267 14.02 10.54 -11.47
CA GLU A 267 14.51 11.92 -11.59
C GLU A 267 16.02 11.95 -11.89
N ARG A 268 16.84 11.19 -11.16
CA ARG A 268 18.28 11.06 -11.43
C ARG A 268 18.56 10.52 -12.83
N TYR A 269 17.80 9.52 -13.28
CA TYR A 269 17.92 8.98 -14.64
C TYR A 269 17.50 9.98 -15.74
N GLN A 270 16.46 10.77 -15.50
CA GLN A 270 16.07 11.89 -16.38
C GLN A 270 17.14 12.98 -16.41
N GLU A 271 17.76 13.32 -15.28
CA GLU A 271 18.84 14.29 -15.22
C GLU A 271 20.10 13.80 -15.96
N GLU A 272 20.44 12.51 -15.87
CA GLU A 272 21.50 11.91 -16.68
C GLU A 272 21.21 11.95 -18.19
N LEU A 273 19.99 11.59 -18.61
CA LEU A 273 19.59 11.68 -20.01
C LEU A 273 19.64 13.12 -20.51
N ARG A 274 19.21 14.08 -19.68
CA ARG A 274 19.29 15.50 -20.00
C ARG A 274 20.73 15.98 -20.13
N LYS A 275 21.63 15.60 -19.22
CA LYS A 275 23.08 15.92 -19.31
C LYS A 275 23.68 15.35 -20.60
N LYS A 276 23.42 14.08 -20.93
CA LYS A 276 23.86 13.43 -22.18
C LYS A 276 23.34 14.18 -23.43
N TRP A 277 22.09 14.65 -23.40
CA TRP A 277 21.51 15.43 -24.50
C TRP A 277 22.08 16.85 -24.61
N GLU A 278 22.34 17.52 -23.49
CA GLU A 278 22.99 18.84 -23.44
C GLU A 278 24.47 18.75 -23.87
N GLU A 279 25.19 17.68 -23.50
CA GLU A 279 26.53 17.36 -24.00
C GLU A 279 26.56 17.09 -25.51
N GLU A 280 25.61 16.30 -26.03
CA GLU A 280 25.52 16.04 -27.47
C GLU A 280 25.15 17.31 -28.26
N ALA A 281 24.23 18.13 -27.74
CA ALA A 281 23.89 19.42 -28.33
C ALA A 281 25.07 20.40 -28.32
N ALA A 282 25.82 20.47 -27.21
CA ALA A 282 27.05 21.27 -27.12
C ALA A 282 28.14 20.77 -28.08
N ARG A 283 28.28 19.44 -28.26
CA ARG A 283 29.17 18.84 -29.25
C ARG A 283 28.76 19.22 -30.68
N ARG A 284 27.50 19.04 -31.05
CA ARG A 284 26.97 19.42 -32.38
C ARG A 284 27.19 20.91 -32.66
N LYS A 285 27.00 21.78 -31.66
CA LYS A 285 27.26 23.23 -31.78
C LYS A 285 28.75 23.53 -32.03
N ARG A 286 29.67 22.83 -31.35
CA ARG A 286 31.13 22.94 -31.62
C ARG A 286 31.49 22.44 -33.03
N GLU A 287 30.91 21.34 -33.49
CA GLU A 287 31.12 20.82 -34.85
C GLU A 287 30.56 21.78 -35.92
N GLU A 288 29.46 22.47 -35.65
CA GLU A 288 28.90 23.52 -36.52
C GLU A 288 29.74 24.82 -36.52
N GLU A 289 30.28 25.21 -35.35
CA GLU A 289 31.19 26.37 -35.22
C GLU A 289 32.53 26.12 -35.93
N LEU A 290 33.10 24.90 -35.81
CA LEU A 290 34.28 24.50 -36.57
C LEU A 290 34.03 24.57 -38.08
N ARG A 291 32.91 24.02 -38.57
CA ARG A 291 32.53 24.12 -40.00
C ARG A 291 32.40 25.56 -40.50
N LYS A 292 31.84 26.46 -39.69
CA LYS A 292 31.74 27.89 -40.06
C LYS A 292 33.12 28.54 -40.13
N ASN A 293 34.01 28.21 -39.20
CA ASN A 293 35.38 28.72 -39.19
C ASN A 293 36.20 28.17 -40.39
N GLU A 294 36.05 26.88 -40.71
CA GLU A 294 36.60 26.27 -41.94
C GLU A 294 36.08 27.00 -43.19
N GLU A 295 34.77 27.21 -43.30
CA GLU A 295 34.17 27.96 -44.42
C GLU A 295 34.69 29.41 -44.52
N GLU A 296 34.94 30.10 -43.41
CA GLU A 296 35.48 31.47 -43.42
C GLU A 296 36.97 31.51 -43.76
N GLU A 297 37.78 30.56 -43.29
CA GLU A 297 39.15 30.38 -43.80
C GLU A 297 39.15 30.10 -45.31
N ASP A 298 38.25 29.26 -45.79
CA ASP A 298 38.20 28.86 -47.19
C ASP A 298 37.74 30.03 -48.09
N LYS A 299 36.83 30.89 -47.60
CA LYS A 299 36.47 32.18 -48.21
C LYS A 299 37.66 33.16 -48.20
N LYS A 300 38.45 33.21 -47.13
CA LYS A 300 39.64 34.07 -47.01
C LYS A 300 40.75 33.63 -47.98
N ARG A 301 41.05 32.33 -48.07
CA ARG A 301 42.00 31.75 -49.04
C ARG A 301 41.62 32.11 -50.48
N LYS A 302 40.34 31.96 -50.85
CA LYS A 302 39.81 32.35 -52.18
C LYS A 302 39.93 33.84 -52.46
N LYS A 303 39.85 34.71 -51.45
CA LYS A 303 40.09 36.16 -51.59
C LYS A 303 41.58 36.47 -51.79
N GLU A 304 42.45 35.84 -51.01
CA GLU A 304 43.91 35.99 -51.12
C GLU A 304 44.43 35.49 -52.48
N GLU A 305 43.94 34.36 -52.99
CA GLU A 305 44.21 33.89 -54.35
C GLU A 305 43.72 34.88 -55.43
N GLY A 306 42.56 35.51 -55.22
CA GLY A 306 42.00 36.51 -56.13
C GLY A 306 42.83 37.79 -56.20
N GLU A 307 43.30 38.28 -55.05
CA GLU A 307 44.19 39.45 -54.96
C GLU A 307 45.59 39.15 -55.54
N ASP A 308 46.13 37.95 -55.31
CA ASP A 308 47.42 37.54 -55.85
C ASP A 308 47.38 37.33 -57.37
N ARG A 309 46.27 36.80 -57.92
CA ARG A 309 46.02 36.81 -59.38
C ARG A 309 45.97 38.24 -59.94
N LYS A 310 45.33 39.18 -59.23
CA LYS A 310 45.25 40.58 -59.68
C LYS A 310 46.62 41.26 -59.71
N ARG A 311 47.45 41.04 -58.68
CA ARG A 311 48.84 41.52 -58.66
C ARG A 311 49.65 40.98 -59.85
N LYS A 312 49.48 39.71 -60.21
CA LYS A 312 50.14 39.11 -61.38
C LYS A 312 49.70 39.75 -62.70
N GLN A 313 48.43 40.12 -62.85
CA GLN A 313 47.95 40.88 -64.01
C GLN A 313 48.49 42.32 -64.03
N GLU A 314 48.53 43.00 -62.88
CA GLU A 314 49.10 44.36 -62.77
C GLU A 314 50.60 44.37 -63.07
N GLU A 315 51.35 43.34 -62.64
CA GLU A 315 52.78 43.19 -62.99
C GLU A 315 52.99 42.83 -64.48
N GLU A 316 52.10 42.05 -65.09
CA GLU A 316 52.14 41.74 -66.52
C GLU A 316 51.83 42.98 -67.38
N GLU A 317 50.85 43.79 -66.99
CA GLU A 317 50.60 45.10 -67.61
C GLU A 317 51.78 46.06 -67.47
N ASP A 318 52.41 46.14 -66.30
CA ASP A 318 53.55 47.03 -66.07
C ASP A 318 54.80 46.58 -66.86
N ARG A 319 55.01 45.26 -67.02
CA ARG A 319 55.98 44.69 -67.95
C ARG A 319 55.65 45.00 -69.42
N LYS A 320 54.36 45.06 -69.79
CA LYS A 320 53.91 45.44 -71.14
C LYS A 320 54.16 46.93 -71.43
N ARG A 321 53.82 47.81 -70.48
CA ARG A 321 54.10 49.26 -70.56
C ARG A 321 55.60 49.52 -70.69
N LYS A 322 56.45 48.84 -69.90
CA LYS A 322 57.91 48.94 -70.00
C LYS A 322 58.46 48.51 -71.37
N ARG A 323 57.86 47.53 -72.04
CA ARG A 323 58.21 47.16 -73.42
C ARG A 323 57.76 48.22 -74.44
N GLU A 324 56.59 48.81 -74.22
CA GLU A 324 56.06 49.88 -75.08
C GLU A 324 56.90 51.17 -74.97
N ASP A 325 57.33 51.55 -73.75
CA ASP A 325 58.31 52.62 -73.51
C ASP A 325 59.68 52.33 -74.17
N GLU A 326 60.14 51.07 -74.12
CA GLU A 326 61.41 50.65 -74.73
C GLU A 326 61.33 50.67 -76.26
N GLU A 327 60.19 50.29 -76.84
CA GLU A 327 59.93 50.45 -78.28
C GLU A 327 59.80 51.92 -78.70
N GLU A 328 59.13 52.78 -77.92
CA GLU A 328 59.05 54.21 -78.24
C GLU A 328 60.44 54.88 -78.20
N ARG A 329 61.29 54.48 -77.25
CA ARG A 329 62.71 54.90 -77.22
C ARG A 329 63.49 54.40 -78.45
N LYS A 330 63.30 53.15 -78.88
CA LYS A 330 63.94 52.61 -80.08
C LYS A 330 63.50 53.37 -81.33
N ARG A 331 62.20 53.60 -81.51
CA ARG A 331 61.65 54.34 -82.66
C ARG A 331 62.18 55.78 -82.74
N LYS A 332 62.31 56.48 -81.60
CA LYS A 332 62.93 57.83 -81.57
C LYS A 332 64.42 57.81 -81.93
N ASN A 333 65.15 56.77 -81.51
CA ASN A 333 66.56 56.61 -81.84
C ASN A 333 66.77 56.22 -83.33
N GLU A 334 65.86 55.41 -83.90
CA GLU A 334 65.81 55.05 -85.32
C GLU A 334 65.43 56.24 -86.22
N GLU A 335 64.50 57.10 -85.78
CA GLU A 335 64.14 58.34 -86.48
C GLU A 335 65.30 59.36 -86.50
N GLU A 336 66.16 59.37 -85.47
CA GLU A 336 67.35 60.22 -85.41
C GLU A 336 68.54 59.68 -86.23
N GLU A 337 68.80 58.36 -86.24
CA GLU A 337 69.81 57.75 -87.13
C GLU A 337 69.38 57.76 -88.62
N GLY A 338 68.07 57.69 -88.90
CA GLY A 338 67.52 57.63 -90.26
C GLY A 338 67.93 58.77 -91.20
N ARG A 339 68.39 59.91 -90.66
CA ARG A 339 68.95 61.02 -91.46
C ARG A 339 70.41 60.83 -91.90
N LYS A 340 71.08 59.71 -91.59
CA LYS A 340 72.53 59.52 -91.88
C LYS A 340 72.98 58.24 -92.60
N ARG A 341 72.07 57.43 -93.18
CA ARG A 341 72.37 56.43 -94.23
C ARG A 341 71.30 56.54 -95.31
N LYS A 342 71.51 57.01 -96.54
CA LYS A 342 72.63 56.94 -97.51
C LYS A 342 72.82 55.52 -98.10
N LYS A 343 72.32 55.37 -99.33
CA LYS A 343 72.65 54.34 -100.36
C LYS A 343 72.81 52.88 -99.92
N GLU A 344 71.78 52.07 -100.17
CA GLU A 344 71.78 50.86 -101.03
C GLU A 344 70.32 50.32 -101.08
N GLU A 345 69.76 50.18 -102.28
CA GLU A 345 69.45 48.88 -102.92
C GLU A 345 68.15 48.28 -102.33
N GLU A 346 66.94 48.58 -102.83
CA GLU A 346 66.32 48.37 -104.16
C GLU A 346 65.97 46.90 -104.48
N GLU A 347 64.67 46.60 -104.32
CA GLU A 347 63.95 45.33 -104.64
C GLU A 347 64.46 44.08 -103.88
N ASP A 348 63.62 43.13 -103.44
CA ASP A 348 62.43 42.56 -104.08
C ASP A 348 61.07 42.99 -103.49
N ARG A 349 59.99 42.78 -104.26
CA ARG A 349 58.74 43.53 -104.10
C ARG A 349 57.51 42.77 -104.65
N LYS A 350 56.46 42.66 -103.83
CA LYS A 350 55.11 42.08 -104.16
C LYS A 350 55.15 40.54 -104.34
N ARG A 351 54.08 39.75 -104.17
CA ARG A 351 52.59 39.88 -104.11
C ARG A 351 52.06 38.56 -103.48
N LYS A 352 50.83 38.28 -103.04
CA LYS A 352 49.45 38.84 -102.99
C LYS A 352 48.85 38.42 -101.60
N LYS A 353 47.79 38.98 -100.99
CA LYS A 353 46.50 39.58 -101.43
C LYS A 353 45.40 38.54 -101.76
N GLU A 354 44.14 38.92 -101.50
CA GLU A 354 42.89 38.10 -101.51
C GLU A 354 42.78 37.15 -100.26
N GLU A 355 41.62 36.92 -99.62
CA GLU A 355 40.23 37.35 -99.90
C GLU A 355 39.32 37.55 -98.65
N GLU A 356 38.23 38.29 -98.89
CA GLU A 356 37.13 38.77 -98.03
C GLU A 356 36.20 37.66 -97.48
N GLU A 357 35.55 37.80 -96.31
CA GLU A 357 34.37 38.60 -95.88
C GLU A 357 32.98 38.16 -96.45
N GLY A 358 32.00 37.92 -95.56
CA GLY A 358 30.62 37.52 -95.92
C GLY A 358 29.76 37.00 -94.74
N ARG A 359 29.40 37.81 -93.73
CA ARG A 359 28.24 38.74 -93.64
C ARG A 359 26.86 38.11 -93.28
N LYS A 360 26.39 38.43 -92.06
CA LYS A 360 25.14 39.17 -91.69
C LYS A 360 23.85 38.83 -92.49
N ARG A 361 22.64 38.69 -91.91
CA ARG A 361 21.86 39.56 -90.97
C ARG A 361 20.78 38.68 -90.27
N LYS A 362 19.93 39.06 -89.31
CA LYS A 362 19.48 40.34 -88.67
C LYS A 362 19.41 40.09 -87.13
N LYS A 363 19.34 41.03 -86.16
CA LYS A 363 18.65 42.33 -86.01
C LYS A 363 17.10 42.21 -86.01
N GLU A 364 16.35 42.84 -85.11
CA GLU A 364 16.67 43.68 -83.94
C GLU A 364 17.10 42.76 -82.73
N GLU A 365 16.83 42.92 -81.42
CA GLU A 365 15.99 43.81 -80.57
C GLU A 365 16.57 43.83 -79.12
N GLU A 366 15.85 44.37 -78.12
CA GLU A 366 16.45 44.78 -76.80
C GLU A 366 15.78 44.15 -75.54
N GLU A 367 16.50 44.25 -74.41
CA GLU A 367 16.11 44.06 -73.00
C GLU A 367 15.95 42.67 -72.32
N ASP A 368 16.31 42.74 -71.02
CA ASP A 368 16.05 41.95 -69.81
C ASP A 368 16.43 40.44 -69.64
N ARG A 369 17.49 40.28 -68.83
CA ARG A 369 17.67 39.31 -67.72
C ARG A 369 17.49 37.79 -67.96
N LYS A 370 18.67 37.17 -68.07
CA LYS A 370 19.19 36.24 -67.03
C LYS A 370 18.39 34.94 -66.83
N ARG A 371 18.32 34.09 -67.86
CA ARG A 371 17.93 32.67 -67.72
C ARG A 371 18.89 31.71 -68.42
N LYS A 372 19.67 30.95 -67.63
CA LYS A 372 19.97 29.50 -67.80
C LYS A 372 21.02 28.97 -66.80
N LYS A 373 20.66 28.93 -65.52
CA LYS A 373 21.14 27.90 -64.57
C LYS A 373 20.21 27.75 -63.34
N GLU A 374 18.91 27.63 -63.62
CA GLU A 374 17.86 27.36 -62.63
C GLU A 374 16.99 26.18 -63.11
N GLU A 375 17.55 24.97 -63.11
CA GLU A 375 16.81 23.74 -63.45
C GLU A 375 17.27 22.53 -62.62
N GLU A 376 17.54 22.72 -61.33
CA GLU A 376 17.67 21.57 -60.39
C GLU A 376 17.20 21.81 -58.93
N GLU A 377 17.02 23.06 -58.46
CA GLU A 377 16.57 23.32 -57.08
C GLU A 377 15.03 23.43 -56.90
N GLY A 378 14.25 23.09 -57.93
CA GLY A 378 12.79 23.29 -57.95
C GLY A 378 11.94 22.36 -57.06
N ARG A 379 12.53 21.50 -56.22
CA ARG A 379 11.81 20.36 -55.59
C ARG A 379 11.91 20.19 -54.07
N LYS A 380 12.50 21.13 -53.33
CA LYS A 380 12.56 21.09 -51.84
C LYS A 380 11.98 22.30 -51.09
N ARG A 381 11.26 23.20 -51.76
CA ARG A 381 10.51 24.31 -51.10
C ARG A 381 9.00 24.24 -51.36
N LYS A 382 8.39 23.09 -51.03
CA LYS A 382 6.93 22.88 -51.09
C LYS A 382 6.40 21.87 -50.06
N LYS A 383 7.10 21.71 -48.93
CA LYS A 383 6.67 20.82 -47.82
C LYS A 383 6.60 21.51 -46.45
N GLU A 384 7.43 22.51 -46.18
CA GLU A 384 7.39 23.27 -44.92
C GLU A 384 6.21 24.27 -44.87
N GLU A 385 5.89 24.93 -46.00
CA GLU A 385 4.78 25.90 -46.09
C GLU A 385 3.38 25.24 -45.91
N GLU A 386 3.28 23.92 -46.06
CA GLU A 386 2.04 23.16 -45.82
C GLU A 386 1.87 22.79 -44.33
N GLU A 387 2.95 22.51 -43.61
CA GLU A 387 2.89 22.20 -42.17
C GLU A 387 2.63 23.45 -41.32
N ASP A 388 3.21 24.60 -41.69
CA ASP A 388 2.98 25.86 -40.97
C ASP A 388 1.53 26.37 -41.13
N ARG A 389 0.89 26.06 -42.27
CA ARG A 389 -0.55 26.23 -42.49
C ARG A 389 -1.42 25.25 -41.69
N LYS A 390 -0.91 24.08 -41.32
CA LYS A 390 -1.62 23.12 -40.44
C LYS A 390 -1.63 23.58 -38.99
N ARG A 391 -0.46 23.94 -38.43
CA ARG A 391 -0.33 24.37 -37.03
C ARG A 391 -1.22 25.57 -36.69
N LYS A 392 -1.27 26.58 -37.56
CA LYS A 392 -2.18 27.74 -37.40
C LYS A 392 -3.67 27.38 -37.39
N LYS A 393 -4.06 26.27 -38.03
CA LYS A 393 -5.46 25.82 -38.09
C LYS A 393 -5.86 25.06 -36.82
N GLU A 394 -4.98 24.21 -36.31
CA GLU A 394 -5.18 23.45 -35.08
C GLU A 394 -5.20 24.36 -33.83
N GLU A 395 -4.38 25.41 -33.81
CA GLU A 395 -4.39 26.41 -32.73
C GLU A 395 -5.70 27.24 -32.71
N GLU A 396 -6.27 27.54 -33.89
CA GLU A 396 -7.56 28.24 -33.99
C GLU A 396 -8.74 27.37 -33.55
N GLU A 397 -8.75 26.06 -33.88
CA GLU A 397 -9.73 25.11 -33.36
C GLU A 397 -9.63 24.92 -31.83
N GLY A 398 -8.41 24.89 -31.28
CA GLY A 398 -8.18 24.88 -29.84
C GLY A 398 -8.78 26.09 -29.11
N ARG A 399 -8.72 27.27 -29.73
CA ARG A 399 -9.39 28.49 -29.22
C ARG A 399 -10.91 28.43 -29.29
N LYS A 400 -11.50 27.78 -30.31
CA LYS A 400 -12.97 27.59 -30.39
C LYS A 400 -13.48 26.68 -29.27
N ARG A 401 -12.87 25.51 -29.07
CA ARG A 401 -13.32 24.53 -28.05
C ARG A 401 -13.30 25.10 -26.63
N LYS A 402 -12.26 25.86 -26.25
CA LYS A 402 -12.22 26.56 -24.95
C LYS A 402 -13.35 27.59 -24.78
N LYS A 403 -13.79 28.25 -25.85
CA LYS A 403 -14.89 29.23 -25.81
C LYS A 403 -16.25 28.55 -25.67
N GLU A 404 -16.45 27.43 -26.36
CA GLU A 404 -17.65 26.60 -26.25
C GLU A 404 -17.79 25.96 -24.86
N GLU A 405 -16.69 25.52 -24.24
CA GLU A 405 -16.69 25.00 -22.87
C GLU A 405 -17.05 26.07 -21.83
N GLU A 406 -16.57 27.31 -22.01
CA GLU A 406 -16.93 28.45 -21.14
C GLU A 406 -18.40 28.86 -21.31
N GLU A 407 -18.93 28.86 -22.54
CA GLU A 407 -20.38 29.05 -22.78
C GLU A 407 -21.22 27.91 -22.18
N GLY A 408 -20.76 26.66 -22.27
CA GLY A 408 -21.42 25.52 -21.65
C GLY A 408 -21.53 25.65 -20.13
N ARG A 409 -20.50 26.21 -19.47
CA ARG A 409 -20.56 26.56 -18.03
C ARG A 409 -21.54 27.70 -17.74
N LYS A 410 -21.64 28.72 -18.60
CA LYS A 410 -22.60 29.83 -18.43
C LYS A 410 -24.05 29.34 -18.58
N ARG A 411 -24.36 28.58 -19.63
CA ARG A 411 -25.71 28.05 -19.88
C ARG A 411 -26.20 27.13 -18.75
N LYS A 412 -25.35 26.27 -18.19
CA LYS A 412 -25.71 25.46 -17.00
C LYS A 412 -26.03 26.31 -15.76
N LYS A 413 -25.37 27.46 -15.59
CA LYS A 413 -25.60 28.37 -14.47
C LYS A 413 -26.90 29.15 -14.63
N GLU A 414 -27.20 29.61 -15.85
CA GLU A 414 -28.50 30.21 -16.18
C GLU A 414 -29.66 29.20 -16.05
N GLU A 415 -29.47 27.95 -16.48
CA GLU A 415 -30.47 26.89 -16.34
C GLU A 415 -30.76 26.54 -14.86
N GLU A 416 -29.74 26.56 -14.00
CA GLU A 416 -29.92 26.41 -12.55
C GLU A 416 -30.67 27.60 -11.94
N GLU A 417 -30.32 28.84 -12.30
CA GLU A 417 -31.02 30.04 -11.82
C GLU A 417 -32.46 30.14 -12.33
N ASP A 418 -32.74 29.77 -13.58
CA ASP A 418 -34.11 29.75 -14.11
C ASP A 418 -34.94 28.61 -13.50
N ARG A 419 -34.33 27.46 -13.19
CA ARG A 419 -34.95 26.40 -12.37
C ARG A 419 -35.25 26.89 -10.94
N LYS A 420 -34.42 27.76 -10.38
CA LYS A 420 -34.62 28.42 -9.08
C LYS A 420 -35.79 29.42 -9.15
N ARG A 421 -35.81 30.30 -10.15
CA ARG A 421 -36.93 31.21 -10.46
C ARG A 421 -38.25 30.48 -10.72
N LYS A 422 -38.22 29.32 -11.39
CA LYS A 422 -39.41 28.46 -11.61
C LYS A 422 -39.96 27.89 -10.30
N LYS A 423 -39.09 27.47 -9.35
CA LYS A 423 -39.52 27.08 -7.99
C LYS A 423 -40.14 28.26 -7.23
N GLU A 424 -39.52 29.43 -7.28
CA GLU A 424 -39.97 30.65 -6.61
C GLU A 424 -41.35 31.12 -7.15
N LYS A 425 -41.53 31.15 -8.49
CA LYS A 425 -42.82 31.40 -9.13
C LYS A 425 -43.89 30.37 -8.73
N ALA A 426 -43.52 29.10 -8.56
CA ALA A 426 -44.45 28.06 -8.11
C ALA A 426 -44.90 28.28 -6.64
N GLN A 427 -43.98 28.66 -5.75
CA GLN A 427 -44.31 29.03 -4.36
C GLN A 427 -45.20 30.28 -4.30
N LEU A 428 -44.86 31.33 -5.05
CA LEU A 428 -45.68 32.55 -5.17
C LEU A 428 -47.09 32.24 -5.70
N LYS A 429 -47.22 31.37 -6.72
CA LYS A 429 -48.53 30.95 -7.24
C LYS A 429 -49.36 30.23 -6.17
N TRP A 430 -48.77 29.27 -5.45
CA TRP A 430 -49.42 28.59 -4.33
C TRP A 430 -49.94 29.57 -3.27
N HIS A 431 -49.11 30.54 -2.89
CA HIS A 431 -49.45 31.52 -1.86
C HIS A 431 -50.59 32.46 -2.30
N HIS A 432 -50.63 32.82 -3.59
CA HIS A 432 -51.69 33.64 -4.17
C HIS A 432 -53.01 32.87 -4.29
N GLU A 433 -52.95 31.60 -4.68
CA GLU A 433 -54.11 30.72 -4.86
C GLU A 433 -54.76 30.33 -3.53
N GLY A 434 -53.97 30.14 -2.47
CA GLY A 434 -54.45 29.98 -1.09
C GLY A 434 -55.19 31.22 -0.56
N ASN A 435 -54.63 32.42 -0.76
CA ASN A 435 -55.29 33.68 -0.39
C ASN A 435 -56.60 33.92 -1.17
N ARG A 436 -56.66 33.53 -2.45
CA ARG A 436 -57.87 33.65 -3.27
C ARG A 436 -59.04 32.83 -2.69
N LYS A 437 -58.77 31.61 -2.20
CA LYS A 437 -59.79 30.76 -1.53
C LYS A 437 -60.26 31.35 -0.18
N ARG A 438 -59.33 31.77 0.70
CA ARG A 438 -59.68 32.43 1.98
C ARG A 438 -60.56 33.68 1.78
N SER A 439 -60.35 34.43 0.69
CA SER A 439 -61.18 35.59 0.32
C SER A 439 -62.62 35.20 -0.06
N THR A 440 -62.82 34.12 -0.84
CA THR A 440 -64.16 33.69 -1.25
C THR A 440 -65.00 33.17 -0.08
N ASP A 441 -64.39 32.44 0.86
CA ASP A 441 -65.15 31.86 1.98
C ASP A 441 -65.49 32.91 3.05
N ARG A 442 -64.60 33.89 3.30
CA ARG A 442 -64.92 35.05 4.14
C ARG A 442 -66.10 35.88 3.60
N LYS A 443 -66.25 35.96 2.27
CA LYS A 443 -67.43 36.59 1.63
C LYS A 443 -68.70 35.74 1.76
N LYS A 444 -68.63 34.41 1.61
CA LYS A 444 -69.77 33.50 1.85
C LYS A 444 -70.25 33.59 3.31
N ALA A 445 -69.34 33.60 4.28
CA ALA A 445 -69.66 33.72 5.70
C ALA A 445 -70.44 35.01 6.02
N LYS A 446 -69.96 36.17 5.56
CA LYS A 446 -70.65 37.46 5.79
C LYS A 446 -72.07 37.48 5.20
N ARG A 447 -72.29 36.87 4.03
CA ARG A 447 -73.61 36.75 3.39
C ARG A 447 -74.56 35.79 4.12
N LYS A 448 -74.04 34.81 4.87
CA LYS A 448 -74.84 33.88 5.69
C LYS A 448 -75.23 34.47 7.06
N ARG A 449 -74.46 35.42 7.60
CA ARG A 449 -74.74 36.10 8.88
C ARG A 449 -75.92 37.10 8.76
N ARG A 450 -75.86 38.01 7.77
CA ARG A 450 -76.96 38.96 7.47
C ARG A 450 -78.33 38.32 7.24
N LYS A 451 -78.38 37.06 6.76
CA LYS A 451 -79.64 36.34 6.52
C LYS A 451 -80.24 35.64 7.75
N ARG A 452 -79.76 35.97 8.95
CA ARG A 452 -80.27 35.51 10.27
C ARG A 452 -80.68 36.65 11.20
N GLU A 453 -80.57 37.90 10.76
CA GLU A 453 -80.81 39.11 11.56
C GLU A 453 -82.14 39.80 11.20
N GLU A 454 -82.94 39.21 10.30
CA GLU A 454 -84.24 39.70 9.80
C GLU A 454 -85.35 38.66 10.06
N GLY A 455 -86.20 38.87 11.08
CA GLY A 455 -87.45 38.12 11.27
C GLY A 455 -87.98 38.04 12.71
N PHE A 456 -89.25 38.45 12.92
CA PHE A 456 -90.10 38.30 14.14
C PHE A 456 -89.57 39.05 15.41
N SER A 457 -90.32 39.84 16.21
CA SER A 457 -91.77 40.10 16.39
C SER A 457 -92.54 38.92 17.01
N SER A 458 -93.40 39.04 18.04
CA SER A 458 -93.73 40.12 19.02
C SER A 458 -94.42 39.44 20.25
N ASP A 459 -95.32 39.97 21.12
CA ASP A 459 -96.04 41.26 21.24
C ASP A 459 -96.62 41.49 22.67
N VAL A 460 -97.40 42.57 22.85
CA VAL A 460 -98.46 42.86 23.85
C VAL A 460 -98.30 42.36 25.32
N GLU A 461 -97.93 43.32 26.18
CA GLU A 461 -98.51 43.71 27.49
C GLU A 461 -98.98 42.71 28.58
N ASP A 462 -98.43 42.91 29.80
CA ASP A 462 -99.18 43.42 30.97
C ASP A 462 -98.22 44.31 31.82
N GLY A 463 -98.65 44.93 32.93
CA GLY A 463 -97.95 46.05 33.56
C GLY A 463 -98.08 46.25 35.08
N SER A 464 -97.65 45.30 35.90
CA SER A 464 -97.35 45.58 37.33
C SER A 464 -96.06 44.92 37.86
N THR A 465 -95.70 43.73 37.36
CA THR A 465 -94.44 43.02 37.67
C THR A 465 -93.17 43.66 37.08
N LYS A 466 -93.33 44.68 36.23
CA LYS A 466 -92.30 45.22 35.32
C LYS A 466 -90.93 45.46 35.96
N ARG A 467 -90.80 46.07 37.16
CA ARG A 467 -89.46 46.27 37.78
C ARG A 467 -88.76 44.97 38.18
N SER A 468 -89.47 44.01 38.75
CA SER A 468 -88.90 42.71 39.12
C SER A 468 -88.56 41.90 37.88
N GLU A 469 -89.46 41.86 36.90
CA GLU A 469 -89.19 41.20 35.63
C GLU A 469 -88.08 41.87 34.82
N GLU A 470 -87.96 43.20 34.84
CA GLU A 470 -86.91 43.92 34.13
C GLU A 470 -85.54 43.66 34.77
N GLN A 471 -85.45 43.63 36.11
CA GLN A 471 -84.24 43.20 36.83
C GLN A 471 -83.90 41.73 36.56
N GLN A 472 -84.91 40.84 36.48
CA GLN A 472 -84.72 39.44 36.09
C GLN A 472 -84.32 39.29 34.61
N ARG A 473 -84.89 40.08 33.69
CA ARG A 473 -84.55 40.11 32.26
C ARG A 473 -83.17 40.72 32.02
N LEU A 474 -82.76 41.72 32.80
CA LEU A 474 -81.41 42.30 32.78
C LEU A 474 -80.38 41.28 33.31
N THR A 475 -80.61 40.68 34.47
CA THR A 475 -79.71 39.63 35.00
C THR A 475 -79.70 38.36 34.15
N ALA A 476 -80.81 38.00 33.50
CA ALA A 476 -80.84 36.92 32.51
C ALA A 476 -80.06 37.28 31.24
N LYS A 477 -80.19 38.50 30.71
CA LYS A 477 -79.35 39.00 29.60
C LYS A 477 -77.86 39.01 29.98
N GLN A 478 -77.52 39.45 31.19
CA GLN A 478 -76.16 39.41 31.73
C GLN A 478 -75.63 37.97 31.71
N ARG A 479 -76.35 37.04 32.35
CA ARG A 479 -76.01 35.61 32.39
C ARG A 479 -75.92 34.96 31.00
N LEU A 480 -76.73 35.40 30.04
CA LEU A 480 -76.69 34.89 28.67
C LEU A 480 -75.47 35.43 27.91
N ALA A 481 -75.09 36.68 28.13
CA ALA A 481 -73.85 37.26 27.62
C ALA A 481 -72.62 36.62 28.29
N ASP A 482 -72.66 36.34 29.60
CA ASP A 482 -71.61 35.62 30.32
C ASP A 482 -71.46 34.19 29.78
N GLN A 483 -72.58 33.46 29.55
CA GLN A 483 -72.55 32.15 28.90
C GLN A 483 -72.00 32.21 27.48
N GLN A 484 -72.36 33.24 26.68
CA GLN A 484 -71.83 33.44 25.33
C GLN A 484 -70.31 33.70 25.37
N HIS A 485 -69.84 34.58 26.25
CA HIS A 485 -68.42 34.87 26.41
C HIS A 485 -67.62 33.64 26.91
N ILE A 486 -68.18 32.84 27.84
CA ILE A 486 -67.59 31.57 28.28
C ILE A 486 -67.57 30.54 27.12
N ALA A 487 -68.60 30.50 26.29
CA ALA A 487 -68.64 29.62 25.11
C ALA A 487 -67.66 30.06 24.01
N GLU A 488 -67.50 31.37 23.78
CA GLU A 488 -66.51 31.92 22.85
C GLU A 488 -65.08 31.67 23.36
N GLN A 489 -64.79 31.86 24.66
CA GLN A 489 -63.49 31.52 25.22
C GLN A 489 -63.18 30.02 25.14
N LYS A 490 -64.16 29.13 25.37
CA LYS A 490 -64.00 27.68 25.15
C LYS A 490 -63.71 27.34 23.69
N CYS A 491 -64.48 27.90 22.76
CA CYS A 491 -64.29 27.71 21.32
C CYS A 491 -62.89 28.16 20.87
N LEU A 492 -62.41 29.30 21.37
CA LEU A 492 -61.06 29.80 21.09
C LEU A 492 -59.95 28.91 21.71
N ALA A 493 -60.18 28.35 22.90
CA ALA A 493 -59.24 27.41 23.52
C ALA A 493 -59.20 26.06 22.77
N GLU A 494 -60.35 25.58 22.28
CA GLU A 494 -60.46 24.39 21.42
C GLU A 494 -59.77 24.62 20.06
N GLU A 495 -59.94 25.80 19.43
CA GLU A 495 -59.24 26.17 18.19
C GLU A 495 -57.72 26.26 18.40
N GLN A 496 -57.25 26.82 19.52
CA GLN A 496 -55.82 26.85 19.88
C GLN A 496 -55.26 25.45 20.10
N CYS A 497 -55.95 24.59 20.84
CA CYS A 497 -55.56 23.20 21.08
C CYS A 497 -55.47 22.41 19.77
N ALA A 498 -56.45 22.56 18.87
CA ALA A 498 -56.43 21.94 17.55
C ALA A 498 -55.26 22.43 16.67
N ALA A 499 -54.96 23.74 16.70
CA ALA A 499 -53.83 24.32 15.96
C ALA A 499 -52.46 23.86 16.52
N GLU A 500 -52.34 23.66 17.84
CA GLU A 500 -51.14 23.10 18.46
C GLU A 500 -50.95 21.62 18.10
N GLN A 501 -52.02 20.82 18.14
CA GLN A 501 -51.98 19.41 17.69
C GLN A 501 -51.57 19.28 16.22
N GLN A 502 -52.06 20.17 15.33
CA GLN A 502 -51.63 20.20 13.93
C GLN A 502 -50.14 20.52 13.79
N ARG A 503 -49.63 21.54 14.50
CA ARG A 503 -48.19 21.87 14.53
C ARG A 503 -47.32 20.72 15.02
N LEU A 504 -47.76 20.01 16.07
CA LEU A 504 -47.05 18.83 16.59
C LEU A 504 -47.08 17.65 15.59
N ALA A 505 -48.15 17.49 14.80
CA ALA A 505 -48.22 16.51 13.73
C ALA A 505 -47.28 16.87 12.55
N GLU A 506 -47.26 18.14 12.12
CA GLU A 506 -46.34 18.63 11.09
C GLU A 506 -44.87 18.47 11.49
N GLN A 507 -44.52 18.78 12.74
CA GLN A 507 -43.16 18.57 13.27
C GLN A 507 -42.78 17.08 13.29
N LYS A 508 -43.68 16.19 13.73
CA LYS A 508 -43.45 14.73 13.72
C LYS A 508 -43.21 14.22 12.30
N TYR A 509 -44.05 14.61 11.35
CA TYR A 509 -43.91 14.22 9.94
C TYR A 509 -42.58 14.72 9.34
N PHE A 510 -42.18 15.97 9.63
CA PHE A 510 -40.90 16.49 9.15
C PHE A 510 -39.70 15.74 9.74
N ALA A 511 -39.73 15.43 11.04
CA ALA A 511 -38.69 14.64 11.72
C ALA A 511 -38.62 13.19 11.19
N GLU A 512 -39.75 12.59 10.84
CA GLU A 512 -39.82 11.27 10.20
C GLU A 512 -39.24 11.28 8.78
N GLN A 513 -39.57 12.30 7.98
CA GLN A 513 -38.97 12.50 6.65
C GLN A 513 -37.45 12.74 6.73
N GLN A 514 -36.96 13.46 7.75
CA GLN A 514 -35.52 13.61 7.99
C GLN A 514 -34.86 12.27 8.29
N LYS A 515 -35.42 11.47 9.21
CA LYS A 515 -34.90 10.12 9.53
C LYS A 515 -34.90 9.19 8.31
N LEU A 516 -35.95 9.24 7.47
CA LEU A 516 -36.02 8.45 6.25
C LEU A 516 -34.99 8.89 5.20
N ALA A 517 -34.69 10.19 5.11
CA ALA A 517 -33.64 10.71 4.24
C ALA A 517 -32.23 10.35 4.74
N GLU A 518 -32.03 10.35 6.07
CA GLU A 518 -30.79 9.94 6.73
C GLU A 518 -30.52 8.43 6.55
N GLN A 519 -31.53 7.58 6.78
CA GLN A 519 -31.45 6.14 6.50
C GLN A 519 -31.11 5.84 5.04
N LYS A 520 -31.69 6.58 4.09
CA LYS A 520 -31.35 6.44 2.66
C LYS A 520 -29.92 6.82 2.35
N ARG A 521 -29.39 7.90 2.94
CA ARG A 521 -27.98 8.29 2.81
C ARG A 521 -27.03 7.25 3.40
N LEU A 522 -27.35 6.70 4.56
CA LEU A 522 -26.54 5.65 5.20
C LEU A 522 -26.52 4.37 4.34
N ALA A 523 -27.68 3.96 3.80
CA ALA A 523 -27.76 2.82 2.89
C ALA A 523 -27.03 3.07 1.55
N GLU A 524 -27.05 4.30 1.03
CA GLU A 524 -26.29 4.70 -0.16
C GLU A 524 -24.77 4.66 0.10
N GLN A 525 -24.31 5.17 1.25
CA GLN A 525 -22.92 5.08 1.69
C GLN A 525 -22.46 3.62 1.84
N GLN A 526 -23.25 2.77 2.51
CA GLN A 526 -22.95 1.34 2.66
C GLN A 526 -22.86 0.61 1.31
N ARG A 527 -23.70 0.95 0.33
CA ARG A 527 -23.63 0.36 -1.02
C ARG A 527 -22.39 0.82 -1.79
N LEU A 528 -21.98 2.08 -1.66
CA LEU A 528 -20.74 2.59 -2.24
C LEU A 528 -19.49 2.00 -1.56
N GLU A 529 -19.54 1.77 -0.25
CA GLU A 529 -18.47 1.12 0.51
C GLU A 529 -18.31 -0.36 0.09
N LEU A 530 -19.41 -1.12 0.02
CA LEU A 530 -19.40 -2.49 -0.48
C LEU A 530 -18.93 -2.59 -1.94
N GLN A 531 -19.31 -1.64 -2.81
CA GLN A 531 -18.81 -1.58 -4.18
C GLN A 531 -17.28 -1.37 -4.21
N ARG A 532 -16.76 -0.45 -3.41
CA ARG A 532 -15.31 -0.20 -3.33
C ARG A 532 -14.54 -1.40 -2.78
N ILE A 533 -15.11 -2.14 -1.82
CA ILE A 533 -14.54 -3.40 -1.32
C ILE A 533 -14.46 -4.43 -2.45
N ALA A 534 -15.55 -4.66 -3.19
CA ALA A 534 -15.57 -5.59 -4.32
C ALA A 534 -14.61 -5.19 -5.46
N GLU A 535 -14.47 -3.88 -5.73
CA GLU A 535 -13.47 -3.36 -6.68
C GLU A 535 -12.03 -3.63 -6.21
N HIS A 536 -11.73 -3.43 -4.93
CA HIS A 536 -10.42 -3.77 -4.34
C HIS A 536 -10.15 -5.28 -4.33
N GLU A 537 -11.14 -6.12 -4.01
CA GLU A 537 -11.02 -7.58 -4.04
C GLU A 537 -10.71 -8.11 -5.45
N HIS A 538 -11.41 -7.59 -6.47
CA HIS A 538 -11.18 -7.92 -7.87
C HIS A 538 -9.79 -7.45 -8.36
N ILE A 539 -9.32 -6.28 -7.94
CA ILE A 539 -7.94 -5.84 -8.23
C ILE A 539 -6.92 -6.80 -7.59
N ALA A 540 -7.10 -7.16 -6.33
CA ALA A 540 -6.22 -8.09 -5.63
C ALA A 540 -6.29 -9.52 -6.21
N GLU A 541 -7.41 -9.95 -6.78
CA GLU A 541 -7.53 -11.19 -7.55
C GLU A 541 -6.75 -11.11 -8.89
N GLN A 542 -6.87 -10.01 -9.64
CA GLN A 542 -6.07 -9.82 -10.86
C GLN A 542 -4.56 -9.77 -10.59
N GLU A 543 -4.12 -9.16 -9.49
CA GLU A 543 -2.70 -9.15 -9.09
C GLU A 543 -2.21 -10.56 -8.74
N ARG A 544 -2.99 -11.34 -7.98
CA ARG A 544 -2.69 -12.75 -7.70
C ARG A 544 -2.63 -13.61 -8.97
N LEU A 545 -3.53 -13.38 -9.94
CA LEU A 545 -3.51 -14.08 -11.22
C LEU A 545 -2.24 -13.75 -12.04
N ARG A 546 -1.84 -12.47 -12.09
CA ARG A 546 -0.58 -12.03 -12.72
C ARG A 546 0.66 -12.56 -12.02
N GLU A 547 0.61 -12.74 -10.70
CA GLU A 547 1.69 -13.39 -9.94
C GLU A 547 1.79 -14.88 -10.25
N GLN A 548 0.68 -15.61 -10.27
CA GLN A 548 0.66 -17.02 -10.70
C GLN A 548 1.19 -17.18 -12.14
N GLN A 549 0.86 -16.27 -13.05
CA GLN A 549 1.41 -16.25 -14.41
C GLN A 549 2.93 -16.05 -14.41
N ARG A 550 3.47 -15.07 -13.67
CA ARG A 550 4.92 -14.85 -13.53
C ARG A 550 5.64 -16.06 -12.93
N ILE A 551 5.06 -16.70 -11.92
CA ILE A 551 5.62 -17.92 -11.30
C ILE A 551 5.63 -19.08 -12.30
N ALA A 552 4.54 -19.30 -13.04
CA ALA A 552 4.46 -20.34 -14.07
C ALA A 552 5.42 -20.08 -15.24
N GLU A 553 5.62 -18.83 -15.64
CA GLU A 553 6.61 -18.45 -16.65
C GLU A 553 8.04 -18.70 -16.16
N HIS A 554 8.39 -18.27 -14.94
CA HIS A 554 9.70 -18.54 -14.34
C HIS A 554 9.96 -20.06 -14.22
N GLN A 555 8.97 -20.86 -13.81
CA GLN A 555 9.08 -22.31 -13.78
C GLN A 555 9.34 -22.92 -15.17
N ARG A 556 8.69 -22.39 -16.23
CA ARG A 556 8.97 -22.80 -17.62
C ARG A 556 10.39 -22.43 -18.07
N GLN A 557 10.85 -21.22 -17.77
CA GLN A 557 12.22 -20.78 -18.09
C GLN A 557 13.28 -21.63 -17.37
N VAL A 558 13.05 -21.98 -16.09
CA VAL A 558 13.91 -22.90 -15.35
C VAL A 558 13.91 -24.29 -15.99
N ALA A 559 12.75 -24.87 -16.29
CA ALA A 559 12.64 -26.19 -16.92
C ALA A 559 13.30 -26.24 -18.31
N GLU A 560 13.13 -25.19 -19.12
CA GLU A 560 13.82 -25.07 -20.41
C GLU A 560 15.34 -24.95 -20.24
N SER A 561 15.81 -24.17 -19.25
CA SER A 561 17.26 -24.07 -18.96
C SER A 561 17.86 -25.41 -18.55
N GLN A 562 17.12 -26.23 -17.78
CA GLN A 562 17.53 -27.57 -17.38
C GLN A 562 17.53 -28.54 -18.56
N ALA A 563 16.51 -28.50 -19.43
CA ALA A 563 16.48 -29.30 -20.65
C ALA A 563 17.68 -28.98 -21.58
N ARG A 564 17.98 -27.69 -21.79
CA ARG A 564 19.16 -27.24 -22.56
C ARG A 564 20.49 -27.66 -21.92
N GLN A 565 20.57 -27.76 -20.60
CA GLN A 565 21.74 -28.31 -19.89
C GLN A 565 21.87 -29.83 -20.07
N GLN A 566 20.77 -30.57 -19.95
CA GLN A 566 20.73 -32.03 -20.18
C GLN A 566 21.08 -32.38 -21.63
N GLU A 567 20.59 -31.63 -22.61
CA GLU A 567 20.92 -31.80 -24.02
C GLU A 567 22.43 -31.60 -24.27
N ARG A 568 23.03 -30.55 -23.71
CA ARG A 568 24.49 -30.32 -23.80
C ARG A 568 25.30 -31.43 -23.13
N ALA A 569 24.83 -31.99 -22.01
CA ALA A 569 25.47 -33.13 -21.36
C ALA A 569 25.34 -34.43 -22.20
N ALA A 570 24.19 -34.64 -22.85
CA ALA A 570 23.99 -35.74 -23.79
C ALA A 570 24.83 -35.58 -25.06
N GLU A 571 25.02 -34.36 -25.56
CA GLU A 571 25.92 -34.06 -26.68
C GLU A 571 27.39 -34.29 -26.30
N ALA A 572 27.81 -33.85 -25.11
CA ALA A 572 29.16 -34.06 -24.61
C ALA A 572 29.48 -35.55 -24.41
N THR A 573 28.55 -36.33 -23.85
CA THR A 573 28.73 -37.79 -23.70
C THR A 573 28.74 -38.51 -25.05
N ARG A 574 27.90 -38.13 -26.01
CA ARG A 574 27.97 -38.63 -27.40
C ARG A 574 29.31 -38.31 -28.07
N LYS A 575 29.85 -37.11 -27.87
CA LYS A 575 31.18 -36.71 -28.38
C LYS A 575 32.29 -37.55 -27.75
N LEU A 576 32.25 -37.76 -26.43
CA LEU A 576 33.21 -38.61 -25.72
C LEU A 576 33.15 -40.07 -26.20
N GLN A 577 31.94 -40.62 -26.39
CA GLN A 577 31.74 -41.96 -26.97
C GLN A 577 32.28 -42.04 -28.40
N ALA A 578 32.04 -41.03 -29.24
CA ALA A 578 32.59 -40.99 -30.60
C ALA A 578 34.13 -40.93 -30.60
N THR A 579 34.75 -40.17 -29.69
CA THR A 579 36.21 -40.16 -29.54
C THR A 579 36.76 -41.48 -29.00
N HIS A 580 36.03 -42.18 -28.13
CA HIS A 580 36.41 -43.51 -27.63
C HIS A 580 36.39 -44.55 -28.76
N LEU A 581 35.30 -44.60 -29.53
CA LEU A 581 35.17 -45.48 -30.71
C LEU A 581 36.23 -45.19 -31.77
N LEU A 582 36.60 -43.92 -31.99
CA LEU A 582 37.71 -43.57 -32.89
C LEU A 582 39.08 -44.02 -32.36
N GLN A 583 39.28 -44.00 -31.04
CA GLN A 583 40.50 -44.52 -30.42
C GLN A 583 40.57 -46.05 -30.53
N GLU A 584 39.48 -46.77 -30.20
CA GLU A 584 39.36 -48.22 -30.35
C GLU A 584 39.60 -48.65 -31.81
N LEU A 585 39.03 -47.94 -32.79
CA LEU A 585 39.28 -48.18 -34.21
C LEU A 585 40.74 -47.92 -34.61
N PHE A 586 41.39 -46.90 -34.06
CA PHE A 586 42.80 -46.60 -34.34
C PHE A 586 43.74 -47.67 -33.76
N ASP A 587 43.48 -48.14 -32.54
CA ASP A 587 44.27 -49.20 -31.91
C ASP A 587 44.01 -50.57 -32.57
N LEU A 588 42.78 -50.90 -32.97
CA LEU A 588 42.49 -52.09 -33.80
C LEU A 588 43.22 -52.05 -35.15
N VAL A 589 43.27 -50.89 -35.82
CA VAL A 589 44.04 -50.74 -37.06
C VAL A 589 45.55 -50.88 -36.79
N ARG A 590 46.07 -50.40 -35.66
CA ARG A 590 47.46 -50.64 -35.25
C ARG A 590 47.72 -52.14 -35.03
N GLU A 591 46.82 -52.85 -34.34
CA GLU A 591 46.94 -54.30 -34.11
C GLU A 591 46.92 -55.10 -35.42
N GLN A 592 46.04 -54.76 -36.37
CA GLN A 592 46.03 -55.38 -37.70
C GLN A 592 47.33 -55.13 -38.47
N ASN A 593 47.88 -53.92 -38.43
CA ASN A 593 49.18 -53.63 -39.06
C ASN A 593 50.33 -54.43 -38.41
N LEU A 594 50.31 -54.61 -37.08
CA LEU A 594 51.29 -55.43 -36.37
C LEU A 594 51.18 -56.92 -36.76
N GLN A 595 49.96 -57.47 -36.81
CA GLN A 595 49.71 -58.84 -37.25
C GLN A 595 50.14 -59.06 -38.72
N GLU A 596 49.92 -58.08 -39.58
CA GLU A 596 50.41 -58.12 -40.96
C GLU A 596 51.95 -58.17 -41.04
N GLU A 597 52.67 -57.37 -40.24
CA GLU A 597 54.13 -57.39 -40.21
C GLU A 597 54.69 -58.67 -39.57
N GLU A 598 54.04 -59.21 -38.53
CA GLU A 598 54.37 -60.52 -37.96
C GLU A 598 54.14 -61.65 -38.98
N GLU A 599 53.04 -61.64 -39.74
CA GLU A 599 52.81 -62.58 -40.84
C GLU A 599 53.86 -62.45 -41.95
N LYS A 600 54.26 -61.23 -42.33
CA LYS A 600 55.32 -60.98 -43.32
C LYS A 600 56.66 -61.52 -42.83
N SER A 601 56.99 -61.32 -41.55
CA SER A 601 58.19 -61.87 -40.91
C SER A 601 58.18 -63.40 -40.89
N CYS A 602 57.09 -64.02 -40.44
CA CYS A 602 56.95 -65.48 -40.40
C CYS A 602 57.06 -66.11 -41.80
N LYS A 603 56.47 -65.49 -42.83
CA LYS A 603 56.60 -65.95 -44.23
C LYS A 603 58.04 -65.81 -44.74
N ALA A 604 58.75 -64.74 -44.38
CA ALA A 604 60.16 -64.56 -44.73
C ALA A 604 61.08 -65.58 -44.05
N GLU A 605 60.80 -65.95 -42.79
CA GLU A 605 61.50 -67.04 -42.10
C GLU A 605 61.22 -68.40 -42.75
N GLU A 606 59.96 -68.71 -43.09
CA GLU A 606 59.61 -69.95 -43.78
C GLU A 606 60.30 -70.04 -45.16
N ASP A 607 60.32 -68.97 -45.94
CA ASP A 607 61.02 -68.91 -47.22
C ASP A 607 62.55 -69.10 -47.06
N ASN A 608 63.13 -68.62 -45.97
CA ASN A 608 64.56 -68.82 -45.69
C ASN A 608 64.85 -70.27 -45.25
N LEU A 609 63.98 -70.90 -44.46
CA LEU A 609 64.03 -72.33 -44.13
C LEU A 609 63.88 -73.19 -45.39
N ARG A 610 62.92 -72.87 -46.28
CA ARG A 610 62.72 -73.53 -47.58
C ARG A 610 63.96 -73.44 -48.46
N LYS A 611 64.56 -72.25 -48.60
CA LYS A 611 65.83 -72.06 -49.34
C LYS A 611 66.96 -72.92 -48.76
N HIS A 612 67.09 -72.98 -47.44
CA HIS A 612 68.14 -73.78 -46.80
C HIS A 612 67.92 -75.28 -46.98
N LEU A 613 66.69 -75.78 -46.84
CA LEU A 613 66.36 -77.17 -47.13
C LEU A 613 66.65 -77.55 -48.60
N LEU A 614 66.34 -76.66 -49.54
CA LEU A 614 66.61 -76.86 -50.97
C LEU A 614 68.12 -76.90 -51.26
N GLN A 615 68.93 -76.07 -50.58
CA GLN A 615 70.40 -76.16 -50.60
C GLN A 615 70.90 -77.49 -50.01
N GLN A 616 70.35 -77.94 -48.87
CA GLN A 616 70.71 -79.24 -48.29
C GLN A 616 70.37 -80.39 -49.24
N GLU A 617 69.22 -80.34 -49.91
CA GLU A 617 68.83 -81.34 -50.91
C GLU A 617 69.77 -81.34 -52.13
N GLN A 618 70.18 -80.15 -52.63
CA GLN A 618 71.17 -80.04 -53.70
C GLN A 618 72.53 -80.65 -53.28
N VAL A 619 73.02 -80.35 -52.07
CA VAL A 619 74.26 -80.93 -51.53
C VAL A 619 74.14 -82.45 -51.33
N LEU A 620 72.97 -82.96 -50.94
CA LEU A 620 72.71 -84.39 -50.84
C LEU A 620 72.67 -85.05 -52.22
N ARG A 621 71.99 -84.46 -53.21
CA ARG A 621 71.97 -84.91 -54.61
C ARG A 621 73.38 -84.95 -55.19
N GLU A 622 74.19 -83.92 -54.97
CA GLU A 622 75.61 -83.91 -55.36
C GLU A 622 76.42 -85.03 -54.70
N LYS A 623 76.29 -85.22 -53.38
CA LYS A 623 76.96 -86.32 -52.67
C LYS A 623 76.53 -87.69 -53.21
N LEU A 624 75.26 -87.85 -53.55
CA LEU A 624 74.70 -89.09 -54.09
C LEU A 624 75.18 -89.33 -55.54
N LEU A 625 75.27 -88.29 -56.37
CA LEU A 625 75.89 -88.34 -57.70
C LEU A 625 77.38 -88.69 -57.61
N ARG A 626 78.15 -88.02 -56.75
CA ARG A 626 79.58 -88.34 -56.51
C ARG A 626 79.76 -89.78 -56.02
N ASN A 627 78.87 -90.29 -55.16
CA ASN A 627 78.86 -91.69 -54.74
C ASN A 627 78.50 -92.66 -55.88
N LEU A 628 77.54 -92.31 -56.75
CA LEU A 628 77.20 -93.10 -57.93
C LEU A 628 78.34 -93.12 -58.96
N GLU A 629 79.05 -92.00 -59.14
CA GLU A 629 80.27 -91.94 -59.95
C GLU A 629 81.41 -92.75 -59.33
N ALA A 630 81.67 -92.62 -58.03
CA ALA A 630 82.65 -93.43 -57.33
C ALA A 630 82.33 -94.94 -57.47
N LYS A 631 81.04 -95.32 -57.34
CA LYS A 631 80.58 -96.70 -57.53
C LYS A 631 80.63 -97.16 -58.99
N LYS A 632 80.46 -96.27 -59.97
CA LYS A 632 80.75 -96.54 -61.39
C LYS A 632 82.25 -96.73 -61.65
N ARG A 633 83.12 -95.92 -61.03
CA ARG A 633 84.59 -96.06 -61.10
C ARG A 633 85.06 -97.35 -60.43
N GLN A 634 84.51 -97.71 -59.26
CA GLN A 634 84.72 -99.01 -58.62
C GLN A 634 84.29 -100.15 -59.53
N ARG A 635 83.07 -100.13 -60.09
CA ARG A 635 82.60 -101.15 -61.05
C ARG A 635 83.45 -101.22 -62.31
N ALA A 636 84.03 -100.12 -62.78
CA ALA A 636 84.98 -100.12 -63.91
C ALA A 636 86.35 -100.70 -63.54
N LEU A 637 86.78 -100.59 -62.28
CA LEU A 637 87.98 -101.27 -61.76
C LEU A 637 87.70 -102.76 -61.50
N GLU A 638 86.57 -103.11 -60.90
CA GLU A 638 86.09 -104.49 -60.71
C GLU A 638 85.94 -105.20 -62.07
N ALA A 639 85.35 -104.54 -63.07
CA ALA A 639 85.28 -105.07 -64.43
C ALA A 639 86.66 -105.25 -65.08
N LYS A 640 87.66 -104.41 -64.78
CA LYS A 640 89.06 -104.62 -65.18
C LYS A 640 89.75 -105.77 -64.44
N VAL A 641 89.31 -106.11 -63.22
CA VAL A 641 89.80 -107.26 -62.45
C VAL A 641 89.11 -108.56 -62.90
N GLN A 642 87.83 -108.51 -63.29
CA GLN A 642 87.06 -109.68 -63.72
C GLN A 642 87.17 -109.99 -65.22
N SER A 643 87.55 -109.01 -66.07
CA SER A 643 87.91 -109.27 -67.48
C SER A 643 89.32 -109.85 -67.58
N GLY A 644 89.45 -111.12 -67.15
CA GLY A 644 90.70 -111.85 -67.04
C GLY A 644 91.51 -111.94 -68.35
N LYS A 645 92.39 -110.96 -68.55
CA LYS A 645 93.50 -110.99 -69.50
C LYS A 645 94.75 -110.46 -68.81
N ASN A 646 95.59 -111.36 -68.30
CA ASN A 646 96.96 -111.02 -67.94
C ASN A 646 97.74 -110.66 -69.21
N PRO A 647 98.49 -109.55 -69.19
CA PRO A 647 99.81 -109.51 -69.78
C PRO A 647 100.88 -109.43 -68.69
N THR A 648 101.75 -110.44 -68.70
CA THR A 648 103.21 -110.35 -68.58
C THR A 648 103.82 -109.23 -67.73
N VAL A 649 104.54 -109.68 -66.69
CA VAL A 649 105.65 -109.02 -65.98
C VAL A 649 106.36 -107.91 -66.77
N LEU A 650 106.51 -106.74 -66.16
CA LEU A 650 107.62 -105.83 -66.47
C LEU A 650 108.11 -105.13 -65.20
N ILE A 651 109.16 -105.69 -64.58
CA ILE A 651 109.94 -104.99 -63.56
C ILE A 651 110.81 -103.95 -64.28
N ARG A 652 110.79 -102.70 -63.81
CA ARG A 652 111.86 -101.75 -64.13
C ARG A 652 112.15 -100.85 -62.94
N ALA A 653 113.35 -100.96 -62.40
CA ALA A 653 113.90 -100.00 -61.46
C ALA A 653 114.74 -98.97 -62.22
N SER A 654 114.54 -97.69 -61.95
CA SER A 654 115.45 -96.61 -62.33
C SER A 654 115.06 -95.31 -61.61
N GLN A 655 115.98 -94.81 -60.76
CA GLN A 655 116.38 -93.40 -60.59
C GLN A 655 115.30 -92.32 -60.88
N SER A 656 114.97 -91.43 -59.96
CA SER A 656 115.91 -90.65 -59.12
C SER A 656 115.30 -90.24 -57.78
#